data_AF-A0A0B5QGU7-F1
#
_entry.id   AF-A0A0B5QGU7-F1
#
_cell.length_a   1.000
_cell.length_b   1.000
_cell.length_c   1.000
_cell.angle_alpha   90.00
_cell.angle_beta   90.00
_cell.angle_gamma   90.00
#
_symmetry.space_group_name_H-M   'P 1'
#
loop_
_entity.id
_entity.type
_entity.pdbx_description
1 polymer ?
#
loop_
_entity_poly.entity_id
_entity_poly.type
_entity_poly.pdbx_seq_one_letter_code
_entity_poly.pdbx_strand_id
1 'polypeptide(L)'
;MNYKNVKKDITVIGGGLAGVCAAISAARNGKSVSLVQNRGILGGNCSSEIRVWVCGATKHGVNRYARETGIMGELFLENQYRNPDGNPYFWDMLLLEKVKDEKNISLFLNTEVSEIDLIKGEKENKIKSVTGWTIGAETKTKFESEVYLDCSGDGFIGALAGAKYNLGRESRYKYNELLAPEKEDKILLGSTILFYTKDAGHPVKFIPPNFAKDISKTSIPKNRVIKSNDSGCCYWWIELGGEVDIVKDNEIIKDELWALVYGIWDYIKNSGNYDADNLTLEWVGSIPGKREYRRFIGDYVLNQNDIIEQTEFDDRIAFGGWSIDLHPEKGIYEESCGSRNIQADGIFHIPFRSTYSVNVSNLMFAGRNISASHIAFGATRVMATCATIGEAVGLAAAMCVEYKIIPRDLYMKHIKKLQQILLRQDGSIIGIKNDDMKDKARSASIMASTSLKKIEVVNSNDEYRLTTDIGILFPIENRVEDIEILISSSEQTTLEVEIWDTGRAENYIPKSLLKKKKVQVEKGKNQWVKSDFALESEVARNLFLVVKANDKVTIHLSYEQLTGVLSFTKKAIENTNLDDYIGINPIVEWSMKEMARKEFCFRIHGETNAYSPSKIIDGYSRPYGGPHMWISEDIKDTDEWIQLEWENDIEINEIHITFNDDVNEDLINLHHHYTDFSVMPELVKDYKVSIWKDNKWEVIASKKNNRKRKEIFKNIGKILANKIRVTIESTNGCRKAEIIEVRVY
;
A
#
# COMPACT_ATOMS: atom_id res chain seq x y z
N MET A 1 -27.57 14.57 -31.87
CA MET A 1 -27.35 13.67 -30.73
C MET A 1 -26.98 12.28 -31.26
N ASN A 2 -25.75 11.85 -30.99
CA ASN A 2 -25.25 10.56 -31.44
C ASN A 2 -25.60 9.46 -30.42
N TYR A 3 -25.91 8.27 -30.91
CA TYR A 3 -26.16 7.10 -30.06
C TYR A 3 -25.16 6.00 -30.38
N LYS A 4 -24.54 5.44 -29.35
CA LYS A 4 -23.62 4.31 -29.45
C LYS A 4 -24.07 3.18 -28.53
N ASN A 5 -23.89 1.94 -28.98
CA ASN A 5 -24.02 0.77 -28.14
C ASN A 5 -22.66 0.07 -28.08
N VAL A 6 -22.18 -0.20 -26.87
CA VAL A 6 -20.91 -0.85 -26.60
C VAL A 6 -21.19 -2.12 -25.80
N LYS A 7 -20.78 -3.26 -26.35
CA LYS A 7 -20.88 -4.55 -25.68
C LYS A 7 -19.48 -5.02 -25.30
N LYS A 8 -19.31 -5.34 -24.03
CA LYS A 8 -18.05 -5.83 -23.45
C LYS A 8 -18.37 -6.94 -22.45
N ASP A 9 -17.34 -7.62 -21.96
CA ASP A 9 -17.52 -8.61 -20.91
C ASP A 9 -17.83 -7.92 -19.57
N ILE A 10 -17.12 -6.82 -19.30
CA ILE A 10 -17.14 -6.11 -18.03
C ILE A 10 -17.26 -4.60 -18.28
N THR A 11 -18.08 -3.93 -17.46
CA THR A 11 -18.11 -2.46 -17.38
C THR A 11 -17.68 -1.98 -15.99
N VAL A 12 -16.67 -1.12 -15.96
CA VAL A 12 -16.15 -0.47 -14.75
C VAL A 12 -16.53 1.00 -14.78
N ILE A 13 -17.27 1.46 -13.76
CA ILE A 13 -17.70 2.85 -13.64
C ILE A 13 -16.86 3.55 -12.57
N GLY A 14 -16.09 4.55 -12.97
CA GLY A 14 -15.18 5.33 -12.13
C GLY A 14 -13.71 5.09 -12.48
N GLY A 15 -13.00 6.16 -12.82
CA GLY A 15 -11.59 6.16 -13.20
C GLY A 15 -10.60 6.43 -12.06
N GLY A 16 -11.00 6.25 -10.80
CA GLY A 16 -10.09 6.28 -9.65
C GLY A 16 -9.18 5.05 -9.60
N LEU A 17 -8.24 4.99 -8.65
CA LEU A 17 -7.28 3.88 -8.57
C LEU A 17 -7.93 2.49 -8.47
N ALA A 18 -9.05 2.35 -7.75
CA ALA A 18 -9.81 1.09 -7.72
C ALA A 18 -10.30 0.67 -9.11
N GLY A 19 -10.88 1.60 -9.87
CA GLY A 19 -11.40 1.31 -11.22
C GLY A 19 -10.30 1.09 -12.26
N VAL A 20 -9.20 1.86 -12.17
CA VAL A 20 -8.02 1.66 -13.02
C VAL A 20 -7.43 0.26 -12.80
N CYS A 21 -7.18 -0.14 -11.55
CA CYS A 21 -6.60 -1.44 -11.25
C CYS A 21 -7.56 -2.59 -11.56
N ALA A 22 -8.87 -2.41 -11.35
CA ALA A 22 -9.88 -3.39 -11.73
C ALA A 22 -9.94 -3.60 -13.26
N ALA A 23 -9.92 -2.52 -14.03
CA ALA A 23 -9.96 -2.61 -15.49
C ALA A 23 -8.70 -3.28 -16.06
N ILE A 24 -7.51 -2.90 -15.56
CA ILE A 24 -6.24 -3.52 -15.94
C ILE A 24 -6.22 -5.01 -15.57
N SER A 25 -6.61 -5.36 -14.34
CA SER A 25 -6.66 -6.74 -13.87
C SER A 25 -7.58 -7.61 -14.73
N ALA A 26 -8.81 -7.15 -15.00
CA ALA A 26 -9.75 -7.84 -15.87
C ALA A 26 -9.22 -8.01 -17.31
N ALA A 27 -8.61 -6.95 -17.86
CA ALA A 27 -8.03 -6.95 -19.21
C ALA A 27 -6.86 -7.94 -19.36
N ARG A 28 -5.95 -7.97 -18.39
CA ARG A 28 -4.81 -8.91 -18.33
C ARG A 28 -5.25 -10.36 -18.18
N ASN A 29 -6.44 -10.59 -17.62
CA ASN A 29 -7.10 -11.89 -17.54
C ASN A 29 -8.01 -12.18 -18.75
N GLY A 30 -7.80 -11.47 -19.86
CA GLY A 30 -8.36 -11.79 -21.18
C GLY A 30 -9.78 -11.29 -21.43
N LYS A 31 -10.34 -10.45 -20.57
CA LYS A 31 -11.70 -9.91 -20.73
C LYS A 31 -11.69 -8.54 -21.39
N SER A 32 -12.67 -8.30 -22.24
CA SER A 32 -12.90 -6.99 -22.84
C SER A 32 -13.61 -6.07 -21.83
N VAL A 33 -13.09 -4.85 -21.66
CA VAL A 33 -13.53 -3.95 -20.58
C VAL A 33 -13.96 -2.59 -21.14
N SER A 34 -15.08 -2.06 -20.68
CA SER A 34 -15.40 -0.64 -20.76
C SER A 34 -15.03 0.05 -19.45
N LEU A 35 -13.99 0.89 -19.46
CA LEU A 35 -13.67 1.76 -18.32
C LEU A 35 -14.27 3.14 -18.57
N VAL A 36 -15.27 3.52 -17.77
CA VAL A 36 -16.04 4.75 -17.94
C VAL A 36 -15.74 5.71 -16.80
N GLN A 37 -15.27 6.91 -17.14
CA GLN A 37 -14.90 7.95 -16.19
C GLN A 37 -15.61 9.24 -16.57
N ASN A 38 -16.22 9.89 -15.57
CA ASN A 38 -17.01 11.08 -15.82
C ASN A 38 -16.20 12.35 -16.08
N ARG A 39 -14.88 12.31 -15.83
CA ARG A 39 -13.95 13.42 -16.03
C ARG A 39 -12.90 13.15 -17.10
N GLY A 40 -12.11 14.17 -17.42
CA GLY A 40 -11.12 14.16 -18.49
C GLY A 40 -9.83 13.42 -18.17
N ILE A 41 -9.62 13.04 -16.90
CA ILE A 41 -8.41 12.35 -16.43
C ILE A 41 -8.76 11.19 -15.49
N LEU A 42 -7.80 10.27 -15.34
CA LEU A 42 -7.84 9.15 -14.41
C LEU A 42 -7.20 9.53 -13.07
N GLY A 43 -7.37 8.69 -12.04
CA GLY A 43 -6.78 8.86 -10.71
C GLY A 43 -7.79 9.27 -9.63
N GLY A 44 -8.96 9.80 -10.01
CA GLY A 44 -9.97 10.18 -9.01
C GLY A 44 -9.43 11.29 -8.10
N ASN A 45 -9.38 11.05 -6.79
CA ASN A 45 -8.86 12.04 -5.83
C ASN A 45 -7.32 12.21 -5.90
N CYS A 46 -6.56 11.27 -6.46
CA CYS A 46 -5.12 11.42 -6.64
C CYS A 46 -4.70 12.00 -8.00
N SER A 47 -5.67 12.40 -8.82
CA SER A 47 -5.42 13.05 -10.09
C SER A 47 -4.97 14.51 -9.91
N SER A 48 -4.47 15.15 -10.97
CA SER A 48 -4.10 16.58 -10.92
C SER A 48 -5.26 17.54 -10.59
N GLU A 49 -6.52 17.10 -10.72
CA GLU A 49 -7.73 17.87 -10.38
C GLU A 49 -7.91 18.07 -8.86
N ILE A 50 -7.38 17.16 -8.03
CA ILE A 50 -7.64 17.12 -6.58
C ILE A 50 -6.33 16.97 -5.77
N ARG A 51 -5.33 16.24 -6.29
CA ARG A 51 -3.95 16.12 -5.77
C ARG A 51 -3.81 15.51 -4.37
N VAL A 52 -4.73 14.64 -3.97
CA VAL A 52 -4.56 13.86 -2.73
C VAL A 52 -3.46 12.80 -2.93
N TRP A 53 -2.58 12.67 -1.96
CA TRP A 53 -1.54 11.65 -1.97
C TRP A 53 -2.09 10.23 -1.99
N VAL A 54 -1.49 9.37 -2.82
CA VAL A 54 -1.73 7.93 -2.81
C VAL A 54 -1.00 7.32 -1.62
N CYS A 55 -1.67 7.37 -0.47
CA CYS A 55 -1.29 6.62 0.71
C CYS A 55 -1.84 5.19 0.66
N GLY A 56 -1.35 4.35 1.57
CA GLY A 56 -1.65 2.93 1.64
C GLY A 56 -1.38 2.31 3.00
N ALA A 57 -1.18 1.00 3.01
CA ALA A 57 -0.96 0.22 4.20
C ALA A 57 0.36 0.54 4.92
N THR A 58 1.35 1.14 4.27
CA THR A 58 2.57 1.64 4.93
C THR A 58 2.27 2.70 5.98
N LYS A 59 1.21 3.50 5.80
CA LYS A 59 0.86 4.66 6.63
C LYS A 59 2.08 5.54 6.93
N HIS A 60 2.71 6.10 5.90
CA HIS A 60 3.90 6.94 6.04
C HIS A 60 5.06 6.24 6.77
N GLY A 61 5.27 4.96 6.45
CA GLY A 61 6.26 4.13 7.13
C GLY A 61 5.98 3.92 8.61
N VAL A 62 4.72 3.71 9.01
CA VAL A 62 4.31 3.22 10.35
C VAL A 62 4.11 1.71 10.38
N ASN A 63 3.62 1.10 9.31
CA ASN A 63 3.67 -0.36 9.14
C ASN A 63 4.94 -0.77 8.41
N ARG A 64 5.40 -2.01 8.63
CA ARG A 64 6.63 -2.56 8.03
C ARG A 64 6.28 -3.59 6.97
N TYR A 65 7.09 -3.61 5.91
CA TYR A 65 6.90 -4.52 4.77
C TYR A 65 5.47 -4.50 4.18
N ALA A 66 4.79 -3.36 4.30
CA ALA A 66 3.36 -3.21 4.05
C ALA A 66 3.04 -2.54 2.71
N ARG A 67 4.03 -2.15 1.90
CA ARG A 67 3.75 -1.56 0.59
C ARG A 67 2.96 -2.52 -0.29
N GLU A 68 2.00 -1.97 -1.03
CA GLU A 68 1.20 -2.68 -2.01
C GLU A 68 2.06 -3.18 -3.18
N THR A 69 1.87 -4.43 -3.57
CA THR A 69 2.45 -5.08 -4.76
C THR A 69 1.41 -5.17 -5.88
N GLY A 70 1.69 -5.92 -6.94
CA GLY A 70 0.76 -6.10 -8.06
C GLY A 70 0.67 -4.85 -8.93
N ILE A 71 -0.52 -4.51 -9.41
CA ILE A 71 -0.72 -3.36 -10.31
C ILE A 71 -0.33 -2.05 -9.62
N MET A 72 -0.66 -1.90 -8.32
CA MET A 72 -0.28 -0.70 -7.57
C MET A 72 1.25 -0.61 -7.36
N GLY A 73 1.90 -1.74 -7.11
CA GLY A 73 3.37 -1.81 -7.02
C GLY A 73 4.04 -1.39 -8.33
N GLU A 74 3.53 -1.84 -9.49
CA GLU A 74 4.01 -1.39 -10.79
C GLU A 74 3.89 0.14 -10.96
N LEU A 75 2.77 0.73 -10.51
CA LEU A 75 2.55 2.17 -10.59
C LEU A 75 3.50 2.95 -9.69
N PHE A 76 3.74 2.48 -8.46
CA PHE A 76 4.68 3.12 -7.55
C PHE A 76 6.11 3.11 -8.08
N LEU A 77 6.59 1.95 -8.56
CA LEU A 77 7.96 1.84 -9.10
C LEU A 77 8.16 2.70 -10.36
N GLU A 78 7.20 2.71 -11.28
CA GLU A 78 7.30 3.56 -12.47
C GLU A 78 7.18 5.05 -12.14
N ASN A 79 6.37 5.43 -11.15
CA ASN A 79 6.30 6.82 -10.68
C ASN A 79 7.62 7.26 -10.03
N GLN A 80 8.20 6.44 -9.15
CA GLN A 80 9.50 6.74 -8.53
C GLN A 80 10.59 7.02 -9.58
N TYR A 81 10.59 6.26 -10.67
CA TYR A 81 11.57 6.43 -11.74
C TYR A 81 11.31 7.65 -12.63
N ARG A 82 10.05 7.89 -13.03
CA ARG A 82 9.68 8.89 -14.04
C ARG A 82 9.30 10.25 -13.45
N ASN A 83 8.96 10.30 -12.17
CA ASN A 83 8.36 11.45 -11.52
C ASN A 83 8.99 11.74 -10.14
N PRO A 84 10.33 11.81 -10.01
CA PRO A 84 11.00 11.93 -8.71
C PRO A 84 10.61 13.20 -7.92
N ASP A 85 10.15 14.24 -8.61
CA ASP A 85 9.72 15.50 -7.99
C ASP A 85 8.23 15.56 -7.64
N GLY A 86 7.47 14.50 -7.95
CA GLY A 86 6.07 14.36 -7.51
C GLY A 86 5.10 15.25 -8.27
N ASN A 87 5.33 15.44 -9.57
CA ASN A 87 4.48 16.23 -10.44
C ASN A 87 3.13 15.53 -10.70
N PRO A 88 1.98 16.15 -10.39
CA PRO A 88 0.68 15.51 -10.53
C PRO A 88 0.30 15.20 -11.99
N TYR A 89 0.80 15.96 -12.96
CA TYR A 89 0.50 15.70 -14.37
C TYR A 89 1.27 14.49 -14.93
N PHE A 90 2.49 14.24 -14.42
CA PHE A 90 3.24 13.04 -14.80
C PHE A 90 2.59 11.77 -14.24
N TRP A 91 2.04 11.86 -13.03
CA TRP A 91 1.20 10.81 -12.45
C TRP A 91 -0.06 10.53 -13.30
N ASP A 92 -0.80 11.57 -13.72
CA ASP A 92 -1.97 11.40 -14.60
C ASP A 92 -1.60 10.69 -15.91
N MET A 93 -0.48 11.08 -16.53
CA MET A 93 -0.02 10.47 -17.77
C MET A 93 0.40 9.03 -17.57
N LEU A 94 1.05 8.69 -16.45
CA LEU A 94 1.39 7.31 -16.10
C LEU A 94 0.13 6.44 -16.02
N LEU A 95 -0.91 6.90 -15.32
CA LEU A 95 -2.19 6.15 -15.23
C LEU A 95 -2.84 5.96 -16.60
N LEU A 96 -2.84 7.01 -17.43
CA LEU A 96 -3.40 6.96 -18.77
C LEU A 96 -2.65 5.99 -19.68
N GLU A 97 -1.31 6.02 -19.64
CA GLU A 97 -0.43 5.12 -20.39
C GLU A 97 -0.69 3.67 -19.99
N LYS A 98 -0.70 3.37 -18.69
CA LYS A 98 -0.94 2.00 -18.17
C LYS A 98 -2.30 1.45 -18.57
N VAL A 99 -3.33 2.28 -18.65
CA VAL A 99 -4.65 1.86 -19.19
C VAL A 99 -4.62 1.66 -20.71
N LYS A 100 -3.93 2.54 -21.45
CA LYS A 100 -3.85 2.45 -22.92
C LYS A 100 -3.01 1.28 -23.42
N ASP A 101 -2.02 0.85 -22.65
CA ASP A 101 -1.21 -0.33 -22.96
C ASP A 101 -2.05 -1.63 -22.96
N GLU A 102 -3.16 -1.64 -22.20
CA GLU A 102 -4.07 -2.77 -22.13
C GLU A 102 -5.09 -2.74 -23.28
N LYS A 103 -4.77 -3.49 -24.36
CA LYS A 103 -5.58 -3.54 -25.60
C LYS A 103 -7.04 -3.96 -25.41
N ASN A 104 -7.34 -4.67 -24.33
CA ASN A 104 -8.70 -5.13 -24.04
C ASN A 104 -9.56 -4.05 -23.37
N ILE A 105 -8.99 -2.90 -22.98
CA ILE A 105 -9.73 -1.79 -22.38
C ILE A 105 -10.17 -0.81 -23.47
N SER A 106 -11.45 -0.46 -23.44
CA SER A 106 -12.01 0.70 -24.13
C SER A 106 -12.28 1.79 -23.09
N LEU A 107 -11.52 2.88 -23.15
CA LEU A 107 -11.59 3.99 -22.19
C LEU A 107 -12.57 5.07 -22.67
N PHE A 108 -13.51 5.45 -21.80
CA PHE A 108 -14.52 6.48 -22.04
C PHE A 108 -14.38 7.58 -20.99
N LEU A 109 -13.58 8.61 -21.31
CA LEU A 109 -13.44 9.82 -20.48
C LEU A 109 -14.61 10.78 -20.71
N ASN A 110 -14.79 11.73 -19.80
CA ASN A 110 -15.86 12.75 -19.85
C ASN A 110 -17.27 12.15 -20.08
N THR A 111 -17.51 10.95 -19.56
CA THR A 111 -18.75 10.19 -19.80
C THR A 111 -19.47 9.99 -18.47
N GLU A 112 -20.49 10.80 -18.22
CA GLU A 112 -21.32 10.75 -17.00
C GLU A 112 -22.42 9.69 -17.19
N VAL A 113 -22.46 8.68 -16.32
CA VAL A 113 -23.56 7.69 -16.33
C VAL A 113 -24.79 8.32 -15.69
N SER A 114 -25.98 8.10 -16.25
CA SER A 114 -27.21 8.68 -15.71
C SER A 114 -28.41 7.72 -15.68
N GLU A 115 -28.33 6.61 -16.41
CA GLU A 115 -29.46 5.68 -16.58
C GLU A 115 -29.01 4.23 -16.42
N ILE A 116 -29.91 3.38 -15.90
CA ILE A 116 -29.70 1.95 -15.76
C ILE A 116 -30.94 1.17 -16.22
N ASP A 117 -30.71 0.11 -16.99
CA ASP A 117 -31.74 -0.88 -17.31
C ASP A 117 -31.51 -2.12 -16.45
N LEU A 118 -32.57 -2.59 -15.77
CA LEU A 118 -32.54 -3.75 -14.88
C LEU A 118 -33.41 -4.88 -15.41
N ILE A 119 -32.97 -6.11 -15.17
CA ILE A 119 -33.82 -7.29 -15.15
C ILE A 119 -34.22 -7.49 -13.68
N LYS A 120 -35.50 -7.26 -13.38
CA LYS A 120 -36.04 -7.43 -12.02
C LYS A 120 -36.28 -8.91 -11.75
N GLY A 121 -35.75 -9.40 -10.62
CA GLY A 121 -36.04 -10.73 -10.10
C GLY A 121 -36.81 -10.66 -8.79
N GLU A 122 -37.34 -11.79 -8.33
CA GLU A 122 -38.06 -11.86 -7.04
C GLU A 122 -37.12 -11.69 -5.83
N LYS A 123 -35.87 -12.16 -5.94
CA LYS A 123 -34.87 -12.11 -4.87
C LYS A 123 -33.73 -11.13 -5.14
N GLU A 124 -33.25 -11.08 -6.38
CA GLU A 124 -32.10 -10.28 -6.78
C GLU A 124 -32.38 -9.61 -8.13
N ASN A 125 -31.93 -8.37 -8.30
CA ASN A 125 -31.91 -7.71 -9.58
C ASN A 125 -30.65 -8.10 -10.38
N LYS A 126 -30.69 -7.92 -11.70
CA LYS A 126 -29.50 -7.98 -12.57
C LYS A 126 -29.42 -6.71 -13.41
N ILE A 127 -28.24 -6.10 -13.48
CA ILE A 127 -28.00 -4.97 -14.39
C ILE A 127 -27.91 -5.52 -15.81
N LYS A 128 -28.72 -4.96 -16.71
CA LYS A 128 -28.69 -5.27 -18.15
C LYS A 128 -27.77 -4.31 -18.90
N SER A 129 -27.85 -3.03 -18.55
CA SER A 129 -27.02 -1.98 -19.14
C SER A 129 -27.00 -0.72 -18.31
N VAL A 130 -25.93 0.05 -18.44
CA VAL A 130 -25.85 1.43 -17.98
C VAL A 130 -25.70 2.35 -19.20
N THR A 131 -26.24 3.56 -19.12
CA THR A 131 -26.13 4.53 -20.22
C THR A 131 -25.49 5.82 -19.71
N GLY A 132 -24.47 6.28 -20.42
CA GLY A 132 -23.76 7.52 -20.11
C GLY A 132 -23.78 8.53 -21.25
N TRP A 133 -23.54 9.78 -20.88
CA TRP A 133 -23.54 10.94 -21.76
C TRP A 133 -22.16 11.58 -21.81
N THR A 134 -21.61 11.71 -23.01
CA THR A 134 -20.36 12.43 -23.27
C THR A 134 -20.69 13.80 -23.84
N ILE A 135 -20.66 14.84 -22.99
CA ILE A 135 -21.10 16.20 -23.35
C ILE A 135 -20.32 16.73 -24.57
N GLY A 136 -18.99 16.70 -24.53
CA GLY A 136 -18.14 17.24 -25.59
C GLY A 136 -18.24 16.52 -26.94
N ALA A 137 -18.86 15.33 -26.98
CA ALA A 137 -19.09 14.57 -28.21
C ALA A 137 -20.58 14.45 -28.57
N GLU A 138 -21.45 15.08 -27.77
CA GLU A 138 -22.91 14.96 -27.86
C GLU A 138 -23.39 13.52 -28.09
N THR A 139 -22.75 12.56 -27.40
CA THR A 139 -22.96 11.12 -27.62
C THR A 139 -23.51 10.44 -26.38
N LYS A 140 -24.64 9.75 -26.54
CA LYS A 140 -25.21 8.85 -25.53
C LYS A 140 -24.73 7.43 -25.82
N THR A 141 -24.00 6.84 -24.89
CA THR A 141 -23.41 5.51 -25.03
C THR A 141 -24.05 4.54 -24.05
N LYS A 142 -24.69 3.49 -24.59
CA LYS A 142 -25.21 2.36 -23.82
C LYS A 142 -24.12 1.31 -23.67
N PHE A 143 -23.91 0.83 -22.45
CA PHE A 143 -22.91 -0.18 -22.09
C PHE A 143 -23.61 -1.47 -21.60
N GLU A 144 -23.51 -2.53 -22.38
CA GLU A 144 -24.04 -3.87 -22.08
C GLU A 144 -22.87 -4.82 -21.74
N SER A 145 -22.92 -5.43 -20.56
CA SER A 145 -21.89 -6.34 -20.02
C SER A 145 -22.50 -7.42 -19.14
N GLU A 146 -21.75 -8.50 -18.90
CA GLU A 146 -22.18 -9.55 -17.99
C GLU A 146 -22.00 -9.15 -16.52
N VAL A 147 -20.89 -8.47 -16.21
CA VAL A 147 -20.54 -8.02 -14.86
C VAL A 147 -20.28 -6.50 -14.84
N TYR A 148 -20.75 -5.84 -13.78
CA TYR A 148 -20.57 -4.41 -13.54
C TYR A 148 -19.81 -4.16 -12.25
N LEU A 149 -18.84 -3.25 -12.29
CA LEU A 149 -18.09 -2.79 -11.13
C LEU A 149 -18.43 -1.33 -10.89
N ASP A 150 -18.98 -1.04 -9.71
CA ASP A 150 -19.10 0.33 -9.23
C ASP A 150 -17.81 0.72 -8.51
N CYS A 151 -17.03 1.58 -9.16
CA CYS A 151 -15.80 2.18 -8.65
C CYS A 151 -15.93 3.72 -8.61
N SER A 152 -17.15 4.26 -8.60
CA SER A 152 -17.40 5.70 -8.75
C SER A 152 -17.03 6.50 -7.49
N GLY A 153 -16.72 5.81 -6.39
CA GLY A 153 -16.49 6.38 -5.07
C GLY A 153 -17.79 6.73 -4.33
N ASP A 154 -18.75 7.32 -5.03
CA ASP A 154 -20.06 7.71 -4.47
C ASP A 154 -21.11 6.58 -4.54
N GLY A 155 -20.77 5.45 -5.17
CA GLY A 155 -21.67 4.31 -5.34
C GLY A 155 -22.86 4.63 -6.24
N PHE A 156 -22.61 5.27 -7.37
CA PHE A 156 -23.66 5.84 -8.19
C PHE A 156 -24.52 4.76 -8.87
N ILE A 157 -23.91 3.82 -9.58
CA ILE A 157 -24.67 2.80 -10.32
C ILE A 157 -25.28 1.75 -9.39
N GLY A 158 -24.64 1.48 -8.25
CA GLY A 158 -25.21 0.57 -7.27
C GLY A 158 -26.49 1.14 -6.65
N ALA A 159 -26.53 2.45 -6.36
CA ALA A 159 -27.74 3.10 -5.89
C ALA A 159 -28.85 3.06 -6.95
N LEU A 160 -28.53 3.36 -8.22
CA LEU A 160 -29.49 3.26 -9.32
C LEU A 160 -29.99 1.82 -9.55
N ALA A 161 -29.14 0.82 -9.33
CA ALA A 161 -29.50 -0.59 -9.44
C ALA A 161 -30.41 -1.10 -8.29
N GLY A 162 -30.59 -0.28 -7.25
CA GLY A 162 -31.31 -0.66 -6.03
C GLY A 162 -30.49 -1.57 -5.11
N ALA A 163 -29.15 -1.55 -5.19
CA ALA A 163 -28.30 -2.24 -4.24
C ALA A 163 -28.48 -1.65 -2.83
N LYS A 164 -28.53 -2.50 -1.80
CA LYS A 164 -28.64 -2.05 -0.40
C LYS A 164 -27.36 -1.32 0.02
N TYR A 165 -27.49 -0.19 0.71
CA TYR A 165 -26.37 0.58 1.26
C TYR A 165 -26.76 1.26 2.57
N ASN A 166 -25.76 1.61 3.38
CA ASN A 166 -25.88 2.54 4.49
C ASN A 166 -25.32 3.92 4.09
N LEU A 167 -25.81 4.95 4.77
CA LEU A 167 -25.34 6.33 4.68
C LEU A 167 -25.28 6.89 6.10
N GLY A 168 -24.23 7.63 6.44
CA GLY A 168 -24.02 8.16 7.79
C GLY A 168 -23.30 7.17 8.71
N ARG A 169 -23.52 7.25 10.03
CA ARG A 169 -22.87 6.39 11.03
C ARG A 169 -23.86 5.39 11.60
N GLU A 170 -23.49 4.12 11.62
CA GLU A 170 -24.26 3.08 12.32
C GLU A 170 -24.22 3.26 13.84
N SER A 171 -25.21 2.73 14.56
CA SER A 171 -25.17 2.71 16.03
C SER A 171 -24.10 1.75 16.56
N ARG A 172 -23.51 2.09 17.69
CA ARG A 172 -22.55 1.28 18.47
C ARG A 172 -22.98 -0.16 18.63
N TYR A 173 -24.28 -0.39 18.81
CA TYR A 173 -24.84 -1.72 19.08
C TYR A 173 -25.02 -2.59 17.82
N LYS A 174 -25.02 -2.00 16.62
CA LYS A 174 -25.28 -2.75 15.37
C LYS A 174 -24.17 -3.76 15.04
N TYR A 175 -22.91 -3.35 15.24
CA TYR A 175 -21.74 -4.19 15.02
C TYR A 175 -20.81 -4.27 16.24
N ASN A 176 -21.28 -3.78 17.41
CA ASN A 176 -20.50 -3.70 18.65
C ASN A 176 -19.18 -2.90 18.47
N GLU A 177 -19.29 -1.68 17.94
CA GLU A 177 -18.14 -0.82 17.61
C GLU A 177 -18.03 0.33 18.62
N LEU A 178 -17.03 0.29 19.49
CA LEU A 178 -16.87 1.28 20.57
C LEU A 178 -16.83 2.73 20.07
N LEU A 179 -16.27 2.97 18.89
CA LEU A 179 -16.12 4.31 18.31
C LEU A 179 -17.37 4.82 17.60
N ALA A 180 -18.32 3.93 17.30
CA ALA A 180 -19.58 4.33 16.71
C ALA A 180 -20.46 5.10 17.73
N PRO A 181 -21.32 6.01 17.25
CA PRO A 181 -22.25 6.75 18.10
C PRO A 181 -23.29 5.82 18.73
N GLU A 182 -23.87 6.19 19.88
CA GLU A 182 -24.88 5.35 20.54
C GLU A 182 -26.14 5.12 19.70
N LYS A 183 -26.49 6.10 18.86
CA LYS A 183 -27.60 6.05 17.91
C LYS A 183 -27.08 6.30 16.52
N GLU A 184 -27.70 5.66 15.53
CA GLU A 184 -27.39 5.93 14.13
C GLU A 184 -27.74 7.38 13.76
N ASP A 185 -26.92 7.97 12.90
CA ASP A 185 -27.10 9.33 12.39
C ASP A 185 -26.65 9.42 10.93
N LYS A 186 -26.78 10.61 10.33
CA LYS A 186 -26.45 10.87 8.93
C LYS A 186 -25.10 11.57 8.73
N ILE A 187 -24.26 11.61 9.77
CA ILE A 187 -22.98 12.33 9.71
C ILE A 187 -21.98 11.55 8.85
N LEU A 188 -21.28 12.28 7.99
CA LEU A 188 -20.30 11.77 7.03
C LEU A 188 -18.92 12.38 7.30
N LEU A 189 -17.89 11.85 6.66
CA LEU A 189 -16.61 12.55 6.53
C LEU A 189 -16.73 13.69 5.50
N GLY A 190 -16.19 14.86 5.86
CA GLY A 190 -16.20 16.05 5.00
C GLY A 190 -15.42 15.91 3.69
N SER A 191 -15.61 16.87 2.79
CA SER A 191 -14.83 17.03 1.56
C SER A 191 -13.72 18.05 1.75
N THR A 192 -12.63 17.90 1.00
CA THR A 192 -11.46 18.80 1.08
C THR A 192 -11.17 19.48 -0.25
N ILE A 193 -10.71 20.74 -0.20
CA ILE A 193 -10.03 21.41 -1.32
C ILE A 193 -8.63 21.78 -0.87
N LEU A 194 -7.65 21.45 -1.71
CA LEU A 194 -6.25 21.76 -1.48
C LEU A 194 -5.83 22.97 -2.31
N PHE A 195 -4.72 23.59 -1.92
CA PHE A 195 -4.04 24.62 -2.70
C PHE A 195 -2.52 24.43 -2.63
N TYR A 196 -1.82 24.92 -3.64
CA TYR A 196 -0.37 24.92 -3.72
C TYR A 196 0.14 26.34 -3.92
N THR A 197 1.25 26.66 -3.25
CA THR A 197 1.94 27.93 -3.37
C THR A 197 3.31 27.70 -4.00
N LYS A 198 3.91 28.77 -4.52
CA LYS A 198 5.30 28.76 -4.97
C LYS A 198 5.98 30.09 -4.71
N ASP A 199 7.30 30.07 -4.59
CA ASP A 199 8.11 31.28 -4.63
C ASP A 199 8.20 31.79 -6.07
N ALA A 200 7.81 33.04 -6.30
CA ALA A 200 7.89 33.70 -7.60
C ALA A 200 9.27 34.36 -7.85
N GLY A 201 10.13 34.42 -6.83
CA GLY A 201 11.45 35.09 -6.87
C GLY A 201 11.38 36.63 -6.87
N HIS A 202 10.18 37.21 -6.69
CA HIS A 202 9.95 38.64 -6.61
C HIS A 202 8.68 38.94 -5.81
N PRO A 203 8.53 40.14 -5.22
CA PRO A 203 7.34 40.47 -4.45
C PRO A 203 6.05 40.37 -5.28
N VAL A 204 5.07 39.64 -4.76
CA VAL A 204 3.76 39.45 -5.39
C VAL A 204 2.69 40.10 -4.52
N LYS A 205 1.87 40.99 -5.08
CA LYS A 205 0.71 41.55 -4.37
C LYS A 205 -0.49 40.60 -4.50
N PHE A 206 -1.18 40.33 -3.40
CA PHE A 206 -2.44 39.60 -3.41
C PHE A 206 -3.58 40.48 -2.90
N ILE A 207 -4.69 40.50 -3.64
CA ILE A 207 -5.94 41.14 -3.22
C ILE A 207 -6.97 40.01 -3.11
N PRO A 208 -7.50 39.71 -1.91
CA PRO A 208 -8.45 38.62 -1.74
C PRO A 208 -9.75 38.90 -2.51
N PRO A 209 -10.37 37.86 -3.10
CA PRO A 209 -11.70 38.02 -3.66
C PRO A 209 -12.72 38.36 -2.56
N ASN A 210 -13.79 39.08 -2.89
CA ASN A 210 -14.79 39.55 -1.92
C ASN A 210 -15.49 38.44 -1.10
N PHE A 211 -15.45 37.19 -1.59
CA PHE A 211 -16.02 36.04 -0.90
C PHE A 211 -15.03 35.36 0.06
N ALA A 212 -13.75 35.73 0.05
CA ALA A 212 -12.76 35.16 0.96
C ALA A 212 -13.13 35.42 2.41
N LYS A 213 -12.98 34.41 3.27
CA LYS A 213 -13.22 34.57 4.70
C LYS A 213 -12.08 35.32 5.36
N ASP A 214 -12.42 36.26 6.22
CA ASP A 214 -11.45 36.91 7.10
C ASP A 214 -11.07 35.92 8.22
N ILE A 215 -9.99 35.18 7.99
CA ILE A 215 -9.52 34.13 8.90
C ILE A 215 -9.10 34.68 10.27
N SER A 216 -8.67 35.95 10.35
CA SER A 216 -8.31 36.59 11.62
C SER A 216 -9.48 36.72 12.60
N LYS A 217 -10.72 36.68 12.09
CA LYS A 217 -11.97 36.73 12.87
C LYS A 217 -12.52 35.35 13.21
N THR A 218 -11.84 34.27 12.84
CA THR A 218 -12.27 32.89 13.09
C THR A 218 -11.47 32.26 14.23
N SER A 219 -11.92 31.09 14.70
CA SER A 219 -11.14 30.24 15.63
C SER A 219 -10.00 29.47 14.93
N ILE A 220 -9.95 29.48 13.60
CA ILE A 220 -9.03 28.65 12.81
C ILE A 220 -7.55 28.92 13.15
N PRO A 221 -7.06 30.17 13.25
CA PRO A 221 -5.66 30.43 13.61
C PRO A 221 -5.27 29.94 15.02
N LYS A 222 -6.25 29.73 15.91
CA LYS A 222 -6.02 29.20 17.25
C LYS A 222 -5.99 27.68 17.25
N ASN A 223 -6.84 27.05 16.44
CA ASN A 223 -7.11 25.61 16.49
C ASN A 223 -6.38 24.81 15.41
N ARG A 224 -5.80 25.47 14.40
CA ARG A 224 -5.11 24.86 13.27
C ARG A 224 -3.74 25.51 13.08
N VAL A 225 -2.79 24.71 12.61
CA VAL A 225 -1.43 25.17 12.33
C VAL A 225 -1.36 25.62 10.87
N ILE A 226 -1.10 26.90 10.65
CA ILE A 226 -0.93 27.50 9.32
C ILE A 226 0.55 27.90 9.18
N LYS A 227 1.21 27.44 8.11
CA LYS A 227 2.62 27.75 7.82
C LYS A 227 2.80 28.16 6.36
N SER A 228 3.62 29.16 6.09
CA SER A 228 3.86 29.63 4.72
C SER A 228 4.58 28.62 3.82
N ASN A 229 5.29 27.65 4.39
CA ASN A 229 6.00 26.59 3.66
C ASN A 229 5.18 25.30 3.47
N ASP A 230 3.98 25.20 4.06
CA ASP A 230 3.08 24.08 3.82
C ASP A 230 2.36 24.24 2.46
N SER A 231 2.02 23.14 1.81
CA SER A 231 1.28 23.13 0.54
C SER A 231 0.56 21.79 0.34
N GLY A 232 -0.49 21.80 -0.49
CA GLY A 232 -1.22 20.60 -0.86
C GLY A 232 -1.76 19.85 0.35
N CYS A 233 -1.45 18.55 0.41
CA CYS A 233 -1.95 17.66 1.48
C CYS A 233 -1.49 18.02 2.89
N CYS A 234 -0.51 18.92 3.09
CA CYS A 234 -0.25 19.48 4.44
C CYS A 234 -1.48 20.17 5.03
N TYR A 235 -2.36 20.68 4.16
CA TYR A 235 -3.64 21.31 4.49
C TYR A 235 -4.83 20.34 4.38
N TRP A 236 -4.62 19.04 4.59
CA TRP A 236 -5.68 18.02 4.47
C TRP A 236 -6.87 18.28 5.40
N TRP A 237 -6.66 19.00 6.50
CA TRP A 237 -7.65 19.42 7.50
C TRP A 237 -8.57 20.57 7.03
N ILE A 238 -8.33 21.15 5.84
CA ILE A 238 -9.28 22.04 5.19
C ILE A 238 -10.42 21.18 4.66
N GLU A 239 -11.38 20.90 5.53
CA GLU A 239 -12.50 20.04 5.22
C GLU A 239 -13.82 20.54 5.78
N LEU A 240 -14.89 20.21 5.07
CA LEU A 240 -16.25 20.60 5.44
C LEU A 240 -17.30 19.66 4.84
N GLY A 241 -18.45 19.58 5.49
CA GLY A 241 -19.66 18.96 4.94
C GLY A 241 -20.10 17.70 5.66
N GLY A 242 -19.47 17.34 6.78
CA GLY A 242 -19.83 16.12 7.52
C GLY A 242 -21.27 16.11 8.05
N GLU A 243 -21.87 17.28 8.29
CA GLU A 243 -23.25 17.43 8.77
C GLU A 243 -24.31 17.55 7.66
N VAL A 244 -23.90 17.57 6.39
CA VAL A 244 -24.81 17.76 5.23
C VAL A 244 -24.67 16.63 4.21
N ASP A 245 -25.54 16.59 3.19
CA ASP A 245 -25.43 15.58 2.13
C ASP A 245 -24.36 16.01 1.13
N ILE A 246 -23.14 15.46 1.27
CA ILE A 246 -21.98 15.95 0.51
C ILE A 246 -22.08 15.79 -1.01
N VAL A 247 -22.98 14.94 -1.51
CA VAL A 247 -23.20 14.81 -2.95
C VAL A 247 -24.25 15.80 -3.42
N LYS A 248 -25.34 15.97 -2.66
CA LYS A 248 -26.40 16.92 -3.00
C LYS A 248 -25.95 18.38 -2.85
N ASP A 249 -25.21 18.67 -1.78
CA ASP A 249 -24.77 20.01 -1.40
C ASP A 249 -23.33 20.31 -1.85
N ASN A 250 -22.81 19.53 -2.83
CA ASN A 250 -21.43 19.59 -3.30
C ASN A 250 -20.97 21.01 -3.69
N GLU A 251 -21.81 21.76 -4.42
CA GLU A 251 -21.46 23.12 -4.87
C GLU A 251 -21.40 24.12 -3.72
N ILE A 252 -22.28 23.99 -2.73
CA ILE A 252 -22.28 24.83 -1.52
C ILE A 252 -21.01 24.55 -0.71
N ILE A 253 -20.67 23.27 -0.52
CA ILE A 253 -19.43 22.86 0.16
C ILE A 253 -18.21 23.40 -0.60
N LYS A 254 -18.20 23.31 -1.93
CA LYS A 254 -17.11 23.83 -2.78
C LYS A 254 -16.92 25.34 -2.59
N ASP A 255 -17.99 26.12 -2.68
CA ASP A 255 -17.94 27.59 -2.54
C ASP A 255 -17.42 28.01 -1.17
N GLU A 256 -17.85 27.32 -0.12
CA GLU A 256 -17.40 27.57 1.24
C GLU A 256 -15.93 27.16 1.46
N LEU A 257 -15.51 26.02 0.91
CA LEU A 257 -14.10 25.61 0.93
C LEU A 257 -13.22 26.58 0.14
N TRP A 258 -13.68 27.15 -0.98
CA TRP A 258 -12.97 28.23 -1.67
C TRP A 258 -12.86 29.48 -0.82
N ALA A 259 -13.95 29.93 -0.20
CA ALA A 259 -13.93 31.07 0.70
C ALA A 259 -12.89 30.90 1.82
N LEU A 260 -12.79 29.69 2.37
CA LEU A 260 -11.77 29.30 3.35
C LEU A 260 -10.35 29.30 2.78
N VAL A 261 -10.10 28.65 1.63
CA VAL A 261 -8.76 28.58 1.02
C VAL A 261 -8.23 29.97 0.68
N TYR A 262 -9.04 30.80 0.02
CA TYR A 262 -8.62 32.17 -0.31
C TYR A 262 -8.46 33.03 0.95
N GLY A 263 -9.25 32.79 1.99
CA GLY A 263 -9.08 33.43 3.29
C GLY A 263 -7.78 33.02 4.00
N ILE A 264 -7.44 31.73 3.98
CA ILE A 264 -6.19 31.22 4.58
C ILE A 264 -5.00 31.77 3.82
N TRP A 265 -5.06 31.81 2.49
CA TRP A 265 -4.02 32.41 1.67
C TRP A 265 -3.89 33.91 1.92
N ASP A 266 -5.00 34.66 2.05
CA ASP A 266 -4.98 36.07 2.44
C ASP A 266 -4.30 36.26 3.79
N TYR A 267 -4.63 35.43 4.78
CA TYR A 267 -4.00 35.47 6.09
C TYR A 267 -2.51 35.20 6.03
N ILE A 268 -2.06 34.20 5.25
CA ILE A 268 -0.63 33.93 5.04
C ILE A 268 0.05 35.14 4.39
N LYS A 269 -0.57 35.69 3.34
CA LYS A 269 0.06 36.65 2.45
C LYS A 269 0.05 38.09 2.94
N ASN A 270 -1.00 38.50 3.65
CA ASN A 270 -1.27 39.90 3.96
C ASN A 270 -1.32 40.22 5.48
N SER A 271 -1.30 39.22 6.38
CA SER A 271 -1.35 39.50 7.82
C SER A 271 -0.07 40.09 8.42
N GLY A 272 1.06 39.96 7.72
CA GLY A 272 2.39 40.29 8.25
C GLY A 272 2.98 39.26 9.21
N ASN A 273 2.30 38.12 9.43
CA ASN A 273 2.75 37.07 10.35
C ASN A 273 3.68 36.03 9.71
N TYR A 274 3.89 36.09 8.39
CA TYR A 274 4.64 35.10 7.62
C TYR A 274 5.57 35.77 6.62
N ASP A 275 6.72 35.15 6.37
CA ASP A 275 7.59 35.50 5.25
C ASP A 275 6.96 34.95 3.97
N ALA A 276 6.09 35.76 3.36
CA ALA A 276 5.29 35.38 2.21
C ALA A 276 5.37 36.39 1.06
N ASP A 277 6.22 37.42 1.13
CA ASP A 277 6.27 38.53 0.17
C ASP A 277 6.49 38.07 -1.28
N ASN A 278 7.35 37.07 -1.47
CA ASN A 278 7.63 36.52 -2.81
C ASN A 278 6.75 35.31 -3.17
N LEU A 279 5.94 34.80 -2.24
CA LEU A 279 5.07 33.66 -2.49
C LEU A 279 3.84 34.06 -3.31
N THR A 280 3.41 33.17 -4.20
CA THR A 280 2.18 33.28 -4.98
C THR A 280 1.37 32.00 -4.90
N LEU A 281 0.06 32.12 -5.13
CA LEU A 281 -0.85 30.98 -5.24
C LEU A 281 -0.68 30.35 -6.62
N GLU A 282 -0.19 29.10 -6.67
CA GLU A 282 0.04 28.40 -7.93
C GLU A 282 -1.20 27.65 -8.42
N TRP A 283 -1.94 27.03 -7.50
CA TRP A 283 -3.08 26.20 -7.83
C TRP A 283 -4.07 26.12 -6.67
N VAL A 284 -5.36 26.06 -7.00
CA VAL A 284 -6.45 25.77 -6.07
C VAL A 284 -7.32 24.68 -6.70
N GLY A 285 -7.68 23.67 -5.91
CA GLY A 285 -8.58 22.62 -6.34
C GLY A 285 -9.92 23.18 -6.80
N SER A 286 -10.39 22.74 -7.97
CA SER A 286 -11.67 23.18 -8.52
C SER A 286 -12.83 22.23 -8.17
N ILE A 287 -12.52 21.05 -7.65
CA ILE A 287 -13.48 20.01 -7.29
C ILE A 287 -13.16 19.56 -5.86
N PRO A 288 -14.16 19.47 -4.96
CA PRO A 288 -13.95 18.90 -3.64
C PRO A 288 -13.57 17.41 -3.72
N GLY A 289 -12.48 17.05 -3.04
CA GLY A 289 -12.13 15.67 -2.76
C GLY A 289 -13.07 15.09 -1.71
N LYS A 290 -14.20 14.51 -2.14
CA LYS A 290 -15.13 13.79 -1.26
C LYS A 290 -14.41 12.65 -0.57
N ARG A 291 -14.70 12.39 0.71
CA ARG A 291 -14.11 11.27 1.48
C ARG A 291 -15.03 10.06 1.54
N GLU A 292 -16.29 10.28 1.86
CA GLU A 292 -17.26 9.23 2.18
C GLU A 292 -18.59 9.46 1.46
N TYR A 293 -19.28 8.39 1.03
CA TYR A 293 -20.70 8.53 0.77
C TYR A 293 -21.43 7.21 1.03
N ARG A 294 -21.92 6.53 -0.01
CA ARG A 294 -22.64 5.26 0.14
C ARG A 294 -21.68 4.11 0.41
N ARG A 295 -21.97 3.33 1.45
CA ARG A 295 -21.29 2.07 1.77
C ARG A 295 -22.26 0.93 1.51
N PHE A 296 -21.98 0.09 0.52
CA PHE A 296 -22.93 -0.95 0.10
C PHE A 296 -22.95 -2.13 1.06
N ILE A 297 -23.99 -2.96 0.96
CA ILE A 297 -24.14 -4.18 1.76
C ILE A 297 -23.81 -5.39 0.88
N GLY A 298 -22.74 -6.09 1.25
CA GLY A 298 -22.40 -7.41 0.75
C GLY A 298 -22.79 -8.51 1.73
N ASP A 299 -22.27 -9.71 1.53
CA ASP A 299 -22.50 -10.84 2.43
C ASP A 299 -21.71 -10.71 3.75
N TYR A 300 -20.79 -9.74 3.84
CA TYR A 300 -20.14 -9.33 5.08
C TYR A 300 -19.90 -7.83 5.12
N VAL A 301 -20.12 -7.24 6.28
CA VAL A 301 -19.80 -5.85 6.57
C VAL A 301 -18.54 -5.84 7.45
N LEU A 302 -17.41 -5.43 6.88
CA LEU A 302 -16.17 -5.26 7.62
C LEU A 302 -16.35 -4.17 8.68
N ASN A 303 -15.93 -4.41 9.92
CA ASN A 303 -16.19 -3.52 11.05
C ASN A 303 -14.93 -3.24 11.90
N GLN A 304 -15.03 -2.33 12.87
CA GLN A 304 -13.94 -1.87 13.73
C GLN A 304 -13.16 -3.02 14.36
N ASN A 305 -13.88 -4.05 14.84
CA ASN A 305 -13.27 -5.16 15.56
C ASN A 305 -12.37 -5.98 14.64
N ASP A 306 -12.77 -6.13 13.37
CA ASP A 306 -11.96 -6.84 12.38
C ASP A 306 -10.60 -6.17 12.14
N ILE A 307 -10.57 -4.83 12.15
CA ILE A 307 -9.35 -4.04 11.96
C ILE A 307 -8.46 -4.12 13.19
N ILE A 308 -9.01 -3.84 14.38
CA ILE A 308 -8.24 -3.79 15.63
C ILE A 308 -7.65 -5.16 15.97
N GLU A 309 -8.44 -6.22 15.84
CA GLU A 309 -8.01 -7.60 16.13
C GLU A 309 -7.22 -8.23 14.98
N GLN A 310 -7.02 -7.51 13.86
CA GLN A 310 -6.37 -8.02 12.65
C GLN A 310 -6.96 -9.39 12.25
N THR A 311 -8.28 -9.44 12.10
CA THR A 311 -9.03 -10.68 11.89
C THR A 311 -8.55 -11.38 10.61
N GLU A 312 -8.23 -12.67 10.72
CA GLU A 312 -7.88 -13.49 9.57
C GLU A 312 -9.16 -13.94 8.85
N PHE A 313 -9.18 -13.76 7.54
CA PHE A 313 -10.28 -14.22 6.68
C PHE A 313 -9.77 -15.28 5.71
N ASP A 314 -10.46 -16.42 5.65
CA ASP A 314 -10.21 -17.48 4.65
C ASP A 314 -10.43 -16.98 3.21
N ASP A 315 -11.28 -15.96 3.05
CA ASP A 315 -11.59 -15.32 1.78
C ASP A 315 -10.94 -13.94 1.63
N ARG A 316 -9.82 -13.67 2.35
CA ARG A 316 -9.04 -12.45 2.16
C ARG A 316 -8.59 -12.32 0.71
N ILE A 317 -8.68 -11.11 0.15
CA ILE A 317 -8.28 -10.80 -1.24
C ILE A 317 -7.41 -9.54 -1.35
N ALA A 318 -7.38 -8.73 -0.29
CA ALA A 318 -6.58 -7.53 -0.16
C ALA A 318 -6.25 -7.28 1.31
N PHE A 319 -5.46 -6.25 1.58
CA PHE A 319 -5.13 -5.80 2.93
C PHE A 319 -5.05 -4.27 2.98
N GLY A 320 -5.12 -3.72 4.19
CA GLY A 320 -4.84 -2.31 4.48
C GLY A 320 -4.00 -2.19 5.75
N GLY A 321 -3.55 -0.97 6.06
CA GLY A 321 -2.75 -0.68 7.27
C GLY A 321 -2.91 0.75 7.78
N TRP A 322 -3.80 1.53 7.16
CA TRP A 322 -4.13 2.86 7.67
C TRP A 322 -4.85 2.76 9.01
N SER A 323 -4.74 3.79 9.85
CA SER A 323 -5.55 3.88 11.07
C SER A 323 -7.04 3.97 10.73
N ILE A 324 -7.88 3.65 11.70
CA ILE A 324 -9.25 4.14 11.72
C ILE A 324 -9.17 5.66 11.91
N ASP A 325 -9.21 6.38 10.80
CA ASP A 325 -9.06 7.83 10.69
C ASP A 325 -10.43 8.49 10.53
N LEU A 326 -10.96 8.97 11.66
CA LEU A 326 -12.28 9.59 11.78
C LEU A 326 -12.14 11.10 11.92
N HIS A 327 -12.78 11.82 11.01
CA HIS A 327 -12.74 13.27 10.96
C HIS A 327 -13.89 13.88 11.77
N PRO A 328 -13.69 15.09 12.31
CA PRO A 328 -14.72 15.79 13.06
C PRO A 328 -15.88 16.20 12.17
N GLU A 329 -17.09 16.16 12.73
CA GLU A 329 -18.34 16.43 12.02
C GLU A 329 -18.41 17.87 11.47
N LYS A 330 -17.88 18.85 12.22
CA LYS A 330 -17.79 20.26 11.81
C LYS A 330 -16.56 20.60 10.97
N GLY A 331 -15.69 19.62 10.70
CA GLY A 331 -14.47 19.79 9.90
C GLY A 331 -13.54 20.88 10.43
N ILE A 332 -13.19 21.83 9.57
CA ILE A 332 -12.29 22.95 9.91
C ILE A 332 -12.80 23.85 11.06
N TYR A 333 -14.12 23.87 11.30
CA TYR A 333 -14.72 24.66 12.37
C TYR A 333 -14.78 23.95 13.72
N GLU A 334 -14.32 22.70 13.79
CA GLU A 334 -14.24 21.96 15.04
C GLU A 334 -13.22 22.60 15.98
N GLU A 335 -13.62 22.82 17.23
CA GLU A 335 -12.74 23.41 18.26
C GLU A 335 -11.76 22.38 18.85
N SER A 336 -12.09 21.10 18.73
CA SER A 336 -11.24 19.97 19.13
C SER A 336 -10.27 19.52 18.00
N CYS A 337 -9.59 18.39 18.20
CA CYS A 337 -8.57 17.86 17.30
C CYS A 337 -9.10 17.60 15.88
N GLY A 338 -8.20 17.71 14.88
CA GLY A 338 -8.54 17.56 13.46
C GLY A 338 -8.88 16.14 12.98
N SER A 339 -8.46 15.10 13.70
CA SER A 339 -8.92 13.72 13.48
C SER A 339 -8.70 12.84 14.72
N ARG A 340 -9.47 11.75 14.82
CA ARG A 340 -9.26 10.68 15.80
C ARG A 340 -8.70 9.45 15.10
N ASN A 341 -7.60 8.93 15.62
CA ASN A 341 -6.87 7.81 15.02
C ASN A 341 -6.74 6.63 15.97
N ILE A 342 -7.15 5.44 15.52
CA ILE A 342 -6.86 4.17 16.19
C ILE A 342 -6.10 3.25 15.24
N GLN A 343 -5.00 2.70 15.74
CA GLN A 343 -4.06 1.89 14.97
C GLN A 343 -4.11 0.44 15.48
N ALA A 344 -4.19 -0.52 14.56
CA ALA A 344 -3.93 -1.92 14.84
C ALA A 344 -2.42 -2.16 15.01
N ASP A 345 -2.01 -3.29 15.58
CA ASP A 345 -0.58 -3.66 15.76
C ASP A 345 0.16 -3.89 14.42
N GLY A 346 -0.56 -3.84 13.29
CA GLY A 346 -0.03 -4.00 11.94
C GLY A 346 -1.12 -3.83 10.87
N ILE A 347 -1.02 -4.63 9.82
CA ILE A 347 -2.00 -4.67 8.72
C ILE A 347 -3.29 -5.40 9.10
N PHE A 348 -4.38 -5.13 8.38
CA PHE A 348 -5.64 -5.86 8.45
C PHE A 348 -6.04 -6.41 7.07
N HIS A 349 -6.88 -7.44 7.04
CA HIS A 349 -7.31 -8.10 5.81
C HIS A 349 -8.70 -7.65 5.36
N ILE A 350 -8.94 -7.73 4.04
CA ILE A 350 -10.22 -7.39 3.43
C ILE A 350 -10.80 -8.66 2.77
N PRO A 351 -11.97 -9.15 3.23
CA PRO A 351 -12.60 -10.35 2.69
C PRO A 351 -13.36 -10.07 1.39
N PHE A 352 -13.40 -11.06 0.50
CA PHE A 352 -14.04 -10.95 -0.81
C PHE A 352 -15.55 -10.68 -0.73
N ARG A 353 -16.24 -11.26 0.26
CA ARG A 353 -17.67 -11.04 0.52
C ARG A 353 -18.07 -9.60 0.87
N SER A 354 -17.11 -8.71 1.13
CA SER A 354 -17.34 -7.27 1.27
C SER A 354 -17.32 -6.51 -0.07
N THR A 355 -17.11 -7.18 -1.20
CA THR A 355 -16.87 -6.55 -2.52
C THR A 355 -17.97 -6.78 -3.55
N TYR A 356 -19.12 -7.34 -3.17
CA TYR A 356 -20.26 -7.53 -4.07
C TYR A 356 -21.60 -7.26 -3.39
N SER A 357 -22.63 -6.99 -4.20
CA SER A 357 -23.97 -6.67 -3.70
C SER A 357 -24.69 -7.91 -3.17
N VAL A 358 -25.35 -7.78 -2.02
CA VAL A 358 -26.23 -8.82 -1.48
C VAL A 358 -27.53 -9.00 -2.27
N ASN A 359 -27.92 -8.04 -3.13
CA ASN A 359 -29.22 -8.06 -3.82
C ASN A 359 -29.19 -7.64 -5.30
N VAL A 360 -28.01 -7.41 -5.88
CA VAL A 360 -27.81 -7.18 -7.31
C VAL A 360 -26.75 -8.17 -7.82
N SER A 361 -27.22 -9.22 -8.48
CA SER A 361 -26.48 -10.45 -8.75
C SER A 361 -25.19 -10.29 -9.55
N ASN A 362 -25.09 -9.28 -10.43
CA ASN A 362 -23.91 -9.04 -11.28
C ASN A 362 -23.21 -7.71 -10.98
N LEU A 363 -23.37 -7.18 -9.76
CA LEU A 363 -22.76 -5.94 -9.32
C LEU A 363 -21.69 -6.20 -8.25
N MET A 364 -20.49 -5.70 -8.52
CA MET A 364 -19.36 -5.68 -7.59
C MET A 364 -19.01 -4.23 -7.21
N PHE A 365 -18.35 -4.07 -6.08
CA PHE A 365 -17.86 -2.80 -5.55
C PHE A 365 -16.35 -2.86 -5.42
N ALA A 366 -15.66 -1.82 -5.85
CA ALA A 366 -14.24 -1.68 -5.57
C ALA A 366 -13.90 -0.25 -5.14
N GLY A 367 -13.13 -0.16 -4.05
CA GLY A 367 -12.69 1.10 -3.47
C GLY A 367 -13.53 1.52 -2.27
N ARG A 368 -13.92 2.79 -2.21
CA ARG A 368 -14.54 3.41 -1.02
C ARG A 368 -15.96 2.93 -0.73
N ASN A 369 -16.64 2.38 -1.72
CA ASN A 369 -18.03 1.97 -1.64
C ASN A 369 -18.22 0.49 -1.24
N ILE A 370 -17.13 -0.22 -0.86
CA ILE A 370 -17.21 -1.60 -0.38
C ILE A 370 -18.08 -1.72 0.88
N SER A 371 -18.39 -2.95 1.26
CA SER A 371 -19.17 -3.25 2.44
C SER A 371 -18.36 -3.17 3.73
N ALA A 372 -18.44 -1.99 4.36
CA ALA A 372 -17.83 -1.70 5.65
C ALA A 372 -18.77 -0.82 6.50
N SER A 373 -18.65 -0.91 7.83
CA SER A 373 -19.23 0.07 8.75
C SER A 373 -18.57 1.44 8.54
N HIS A 374 -19.20 2.52 9.03
CA HIS A 374 -18.58 3.85 9.00
C HIS A 374 -17.21 3.88 9.69
N ILE A 375 -17.05 3.14 10.79
CA ILE A 375 -15.80 3.11 11.53
C ILE A 375 -14.70 2.38 10.74
N ALA A 376 -14.98 1.19 10.22
CA ALA A 376 -14.00 0.46 9.40
C ALA A 376 -13.70 1.14 8.07
N PHE A 377 -14.68 1.88 7.54
CA PHE A 377 -14.50 2.71 6.36
C PHE A 377 -13.35 3.72 6.52
N GLY A 378 -13.15 4.26 7.74
CA GLY A 378 -12.02 5.15 8.07
C GLY A 378 -10.65 4.59 7.67
N ALA A 379 -10.45 3.28 7.76
CA ALA A 379 -9.18 2.61 7.41
C ALA A 379 -9.14 2.05 5.98
N THR A 380 -10.28 1.61 5.44
CA THR A 380 -10.34 0.89 4.15
C THR A 380 -10.39 1.83 2.93
N ARG A 381 -10.81 3.08 3.11
CA ARG A 381 -11.01 4.08 2.04
C ARG A 381 -9.75 4.60 1.36
N VAL A 382 -8.58 4.23 1.84
CA VAL A 382 -7.28 4.76 1.42
C VAL A 382 -6.93 4.27 0.01
N MET A 383 -6.30 5.12 -0.80
CA MET A 383 -6.32 4.93 -2.26
C MET A 383 -5.49 3.75 -2.76
N ALA A 384 -4.34 3.42 -2.16
CA ALA A 384 -3.60 2.21 -2.50
C ALA A 384 -4.33 0.94 -2.01
N THR A 385 -4.95 0.97 -0.82
CA THR A 385 -5.88 -0.09 -0.37
C THR A 385 -7.04 -0.27 -1.37
N CYS A 386 -7.61 0.81 -1.88
CA CYS A 386 -8.65 0.77 -2.91
C CYS A 386 -8.14 0.16 -4.23
N ALA A 387 -6.88 0.42 -4.58
CA ALA A 387 -6.23 -0.14 -5.76
C ALA A 387 -6.09 -1.67 -5.66
N THR A 388 -5.68 -2.20 -4.51
CA THR A 388 -5.53 -3.64 -4.29
C THR A 388 -6.88 -4.37 -4.27
N ILE A 389 -7.91 -3.75 -3.67
CA ILE A 389 -9.30 -4.23 -3.81
C ILE A 389 -9.71 -4.25 -5.29
N GLY A 390 -9.42 -3.16 -6.02
CA GLY A 390 -9.70 -3.04 -7.45
C GLY A 390 -9.09 -4.16 -8.26
N GLU A 391 -7.79 -4.42 -8.10
CA GLU A 391 -7.09 -5.52 -8.76
C GLU A 391 -7.75 -6.88 -8.49
N ALA A 392 -8.08 -7.18 -7.23
CA ALA A 392 -8.74 -8.43 -6.86
C ALA A 392 -10.15 -8.56 -7.44
N VAL A 393 -10.95 -7.50 -7.37
CA VAL A 393 -12.33 -7.47 -7.89
C VAL A 393 -12.33 -7.55 -9.42
N GLY A 394 -11.37 -6.94 -10.11
CA GLY A 394 -11.20 -7.04 -11.55
C GLY A 394 -10.94 -8.49 -12.02
N LEU A 395 -10.06 -9.20 -11.31
CA LEU A 395 -9.81 -10.62 -11.57
C LEU A 395 -11.04 -11.48 -11.25
N ALA A 396 -11.70 -11.22 -10.12
CA ALA A 396 -12.92 -11.92 -9.74
C ALA A 396 -14.04 -11.74 -10.78
N ALA A 397 -14.21 -10.53 -11.31
CA ALA A 397 -15.14 -10.26 -12.40
C ALA A 397 -14.77 -11.02 -13.67
N ALA A 398 -13.48 -11.10 -14.01
CA ALA A 398 -13.02 -11.90 -15.14
C ALA A 398 -13.34 -13.40 -14.97
N MET A 399 -13.17 -13.94 -13.76
CA MET A 399 -13.55 -15.31 -13.44
C MET A 399 -15.07 -15.53 -13.47
N CYS A 400 -15.86 -14.56 -13.01
CA CYS A 400 -17.33 -14.61 -13.09
C CYS A 400 -17.80 -14.72 -14.54
N VAL A 401 -17.22 -13.93 -15.44
CA VAL A 401 -17.50 -14.01 -16.89
C VAL A 401 -17.05 -15.36 -17.45
N GLU A 402 -15.83 -15.81 -17.15
CA GLU A 402 -15.27 -17.07 -17.66
C GLU A 402 -16.13 -18.28 -17.27
N TYR A 403 -16.52 -18.36 -16.00
CA TYR A 403 -17.30 -19.48 -15.47
C TYR A 403 -18.81 -19.30 -15.61
N LYS A 404 -19.27 -18.14 -16.10
CA LYS A 404 -20.68 -17.76 -16.21
C LYS A 404 -21.41 -17.88 -14.87
N ILE A 405 -20.79 -17.35 -13.82
CA ILE A 405 -21.30 -17.35 -12.45
C ILE A 405 -21.39 -15.93 -11.90
N ILE A 406 -22.11 -15.78 -10.78
CA ILE A 406 -22.16 -14.51 -10.05
C ILE A 406 -21.06 -14.44 -8.98
N PRO A 407 -20.73 -13.25 -8.45
CA PRO A 407 -19.70 -13.09 -7.41
C PRO A 407 -19.92 -13.98 -6.18
N ARG A 408 -21.18 -14.16 -5.76
CA ARG A 408 -21.53 -15.04 -4.63
C ARG A 408 -21.14 -16.50 -4.89
N ASP A 409 -21.34 -17.01 -6.11
CA ASP A 409 -20.92 -18.35 -6.50
C ASP A 409 -19.39 -18.48 -6.54
N LEU A 410 -18.69 -17.44 -6.98
CA LEU A 410 -17.22 -17.40 -6.97
C LEU A 410 -16.67 -17.54 -5.54
N TYR A 411 -17.24 -16.80 -4.58
CA TYR A 411 -16.93 -16.94 -3.15
C TYR A 411 -17.12 -18.39 -2.69
N MET A 412 -18.29 -18.97 -2.94
CA MET A 412 -18.64 -20.30 -2.44
C MET A 412 -17.81 -21.43 -3.04
N LYS A 413 -17.36 -21.31 -4.29
CA LYS A 413 -16.80 -22.44 -5.06
C LYS A 413 -15.34 -22.25 -5.49
N HIS A 414 -14.86 -21.01 -5.59
CA HIS A 414 -13.62 -20.70 -6.30
C HIS A 414 -12.71 -19.67 -5.61
N ILE A 415 -12.95 -19.33 -4.34
CA ILE A 415 -12.16 -18.33 -3.61
C ILE A 415 -10.66 -18.68 -3.55
N LYS A 416 -10.31 -19.94 -3.30
CA LYS A 416 -8.92 -20.40 -3.31
C LYS A 416 -8.28 -20.19 -4.68
N LYS A 417 -9.03 -20.43 -5.77
CA LYS A 417 -8.52 -20.23 -7.13
C LYS A 417 -8.28 -18.75 -7.42
N LEU A 418 -9.16 -17.87 -6.95
CA LEU A 418 -8.96 -16.42 -7.03
C LEU A 418 -7.65 -16.00 -6.31
N GLN A 419 -7.46 -16.46 -5.07
CA GLN A 419 -6.24 -16.18 -4.28
C GLN A 419 -4.96 -16.70 -4.95
N GLN A 420 -4.97 -17.92 -5.50
CA GLN A 420 -3.81 -18.47 -6.21
C GLN A 420 -3.48 -17.73 -7.50
N ILE A 421 -4.49 -17.25 -8.24
CA ILE A 421 -4.25 -16.41 -9.43
C ILE A 421 -3.71 -15.03 -9.01
N LEU A 422 -4.22 -14.43 -7.91
CA LEU A 422 -3.67 -13.19 -7.35
C LEU A 422 -2.19 -13.36 -7.01
N LEU A 423 -1.84 -14.41 -6.25
CA LEU A 423 -0.44 -14.70 -5.93
C LEU A 423 0.43 -14.88 -7.18
N ARG A 424 -0.06 -15.57 -8.20
CA ARG A 424 0.66 -15.72 -9.47
C ARG A 424 0.90 -14.37 -10.16
N GLN A 425 -0.02 -13.43 -10.01
CA GLN A 425 0.03 -12.08 -10.57
C GLN A 425 0.74 -11.05 -9.66
N ASP A 426 1.40 -11.50 -8.58
CA ASP A 426 2.03 -10.64 -7.56
C ASP A 426 1.03 -9.75 -6.79
N GLY A 427 -0.24 -10.14 -6.78
CA GLY A 427 -1.32 -9.44 -6.10
C GLY A 427 -1.07 -9.29 -4.59
N SER A 428 -1.57 -8.19 -4.05
CA SER A 428 -1.40 -7.76 -2.66
C SER A 428 -2.22 -8.59 -1.65
N ILE A 429 -1.80 -9.83 -1.40
CA ILE A 429 -2.43 -10.72 -0.40
C ILE A 429 -1.37 -11.29 0.56
N ILE A 430 -1.55 -11.03 1.86
CA ILE A 430 -0.56 -11.35 2.90
C ILE A 430 -0.89 -12.69 3.57
N GLY A 431 0.15 -13.48 3.85
CA GLY A 431 0.05 -14.71 4.62
C GLY A 431 -0.57 -15.91 3.88
N ILE A 432 -0.72 -15.87 2.55
CA ILE A 432 -1.16 -17.03 1.75
C ILE A 432 0.01 -17.60 0.96
N LYS A 433 0.18 -18.92 1.03
CA LYS A 433 1.18 -19.66 0.25
C LYS A 433 0.66 -19.99 -1.15
N ASN A 434 1.55 -19.91 -2.13
CA ASN A 434 1.36 -20.53 -3.43
C ASN A 434 1.23 -22.05 -3.25
N ASP A 435 0.05 -22.58 -3.57
CA ASP A 435 -0.25 -24.01 -3.57
C ASP A 435 -0.57 -24.55 -4.98
N ASP A 436 -0.34 -23.76 -6.04
CA ASP A 436 -0.59 -24.17 -7.42
C ASP A 436 0.26 -25.40 -7.78
N MET A 437 -0.41 -26.53 -8.02
CA MET A 437 0.22 -27.80 -8.42
C MET A 437 0.80 -27.75 -9.84
N LYS A 438 0.45 -26.73 -10.64
CA LYS A 438 1.03 -26.53 -11.97
C LYS A 438 2.39 -25.83 -11.92
N ASP A 439 2.74 -25.23 -10.77
CA ASP A 439 4.05 -24.64 -10.57
C ASP A 439 5.08 -25.73 -10.27
N LYS A 440 5.79 -26.14 -11.32
CA LYS A 440 6.81 -27.20 -11.28
C LYS A 440 8.04 -26.78 -10.48
N ALA A 441 8.27 -25.48 -10.24
CA ALA A 441 9.39 -25.02 -9.41
C ALA A 441 9.34 -25.64 -8.00
N ARG A 442 8.15 -25.87 -7.47
CA ARG A 442 7.92 -26.41 -6.11
C ARG A 442 8.37 -27.85 -5.92
N SER A 443 8.57 -28.60 -7.01
CA SER A 443 9.12 -29.96 -6.98
C SER A 443 10.60 -30.01 -7.34
N ALA A 444 11.25 -28.88 -7.57
CA ALA A 444 12.65 -28.83 -7.93
C ALA A 444 13.55 -28.93 -6.68
N SER A 445 14.70 -29.55 -6.84
CA SER A 445 15.85 -29.31 -5.97
C SER A 445 16.47 -27.95 -6.29
N ILE A 446 16.84 -27.19 -5.26
CA ILE A 446 17.35 -25.83 -5.44
C ILE A 446 18.81 -25.73 -4.98
N MET A 447 19.63 -25.08 -5.80
CA MET A 447 21.01 -24.74 -5.47
C MET A 447 21.27 -23.28 -5.83
N ALA A 448 22.25 -22.66 -5.17
CA ALA A 448 22.74 -21.33 -5.52
C ALA A 448 24.27 -21.32 -5.51
N SER A 449 24.86 -20.33 -6.19
CA SER A 449 26.30 -20.04 -6.12
C SER A 449 26.77 -19.81 -4.69
N THR A 450 26.09 -18.91 -4.00
CA THR A 450 26.31 -18.57 -2.59
C THR A 450 24.98 -18.31 -1.91
N SER A 451 24.96 -18.22 -0.58
CA SER A 451 23.79 -17.81 0.19
C SER A 451 24.24 -17.16 1.49
N LEU A 452 23.56 -16.09 1.89
CA LEU A 452 23.86 -15.40 3.13
C LEU A 452 23.54 -16.31 4.32
N LYS A 453 24.57 -16.66 5.10
CA LYS A 453 24.47 -17.55 6.27
C LYS A 453 24.50 -16.83 7.61
N LYS A 454 24.79 -15.53 7.61
CA LYS A 454 24.90 -14.72 8.83
C LYS A 454 23.96 -13.53 8.78
N ILE A 455 23.40 -13.19 9.93
CA ILE A 455 22.65 -11.95 10.13
C ILE A 455 23.57 -11.01 10.91
N GLU A 456 24.25 -10.14 10.19
CA GLU A 456 25.19 -9.19 10.78
C GLU A 456 25.26 -7.91 9.95
N VAL A 457 25.41 -6.79 10.66
CA VAL A 457 25.69 -5.46 10.12
C VAL A 457 26.89 -4.95 10.91
N VAL A 458 28.08 -5.04 10.31
CA VAL A 458 29.35 -4.89 11.06
C VAL A 458 30.14 -3.64 10.69
N ASN A 459 29.80 -3.00 9.58
CA ASN A 459 30.51 -1.82 9.07
C ASN A 459 29.90 -0.55 9.68
N SER A 460 30.63 0.10 10.58
CA SER A 460 30.19 1.38 11.18
C SER A 460 30.47 2.55 10.23
N ASN A 461 29.43 3.34 9.96
CA ASN A 461 29.50 4.59 9.20
C ASN A 461 29.17 5.82 10.05
N ASP A 462 28.39 5.65 11.13
CA ASP A 462 27.93 6.72 12.00
C ASP A 462 27.75 6.22 13.45
N GLU A 463 27.40 7.11 14.37
CA GLU A 463 27.23 6.85 15.79
C GLU A 463 25.90 7.42 16.32
N TYR A 464 25.21 6.67 17.18
CA TYR A 464 23.97 7.06 17.83
C TYR A 464 24.13 7.07 19.34
N ARG A 465 23.90 8.21 19.98
CA ARG A 465 23.86 8.30 21.45
C ARG A 465 22.60 7.62 21.96
N LEU A 466 22.74 6.67 22.88
CA LEU A 466 21.64 5.84 23.39
C LEU A 466 20.79 6.60 24.42
N THR A 467 20.16 7.69 23.99
CA THR A 467 19.33 8.57 24.85
C THR A 467 17.90 8.06 25.02
N THR A 468 17.44 7.16 24.16
CA THR A 468 16.15 6.47 24.22
C THR A 468 16.34 4.97 23.99
N ASP A 469 15.32 4.16 24.30
CA ASP A 469 15.32 2.74 23.96
C ASP A 469 15.40 2.59 22.43
N ILE A 470 16.23 1.66 21.96
CA ILE A 470 16.29 1.30 20.54
C ILE A 470 15.79 -0.13 20.31
N GLY A 471 15.38 -0.40 19.07
CA GLY A 471 14.90 -1.71 18.64
C GLY A 471 15.67 -2.21 17.42
N ILE A 472 15.99 -3.50 17.40
CA ILE A 472 16.51 -4.19 16.20
C ILE A 472 15.60 -5.39 15.95
N LEU A 473 14.87 -5.36 14.84
CA LEU A 473 14.11 -6.49 14.32
C LEU A 473 15.04 -7.36 13.47
N PHE A 474 14.95 -8.67 13.60
CA PHE A 474 15.65 -9.63 12.73
C PHE A 474 14.90 -10.97 12.67
N PRO A 475 15.10 -11.76 11.60
CA PRO A 475 14.49 -13.08 11.50
C PRO A 475 15.30 -14.13 12.26
N ILE A 476 14.61 -15.14 12.79
CA ILE A 476 15.22 -16.35 13.35
C ILE A 476 14.63 -17.59 12.67
N GLU A 477 15.50 -18.51 12.30
CA GLU A 477 15.13 -19.85 11.85
C GLU A 477 16.12 -20.84 12.47
N ASN A 478 15.63 -21.76 13.30
CA ASN A 478 16.38 -22.70 14.17
C ASN A 478 16.90 -22.10 15.48
N ARG A 479 18.00 -21.34 15.47
CA ARG A 479 18.64 -20.89 16.72
C ARG A 479 19.39 -19.57 16.59
N VAL A 480 19.50 -18.88 17.71
CA VAL A 480 20.42 -17.78 17.96
C VAL A 480 21.32 -18.23 19.12
N GLU A 481 22.62 -18.30 18.89
CA GLU A 481 23.57 -18.71 19.93
C GLU A 481 23.87 -17.57 20.89
N ASP A 482 24.07 -16.38 20.33
CA ASP A 482 24.29 -15.13 21.04
C ASP A 482 24.06 -13.94 20.09
N ILE A 483 23.90 -12.74 20.64
CA ILE A 483 23.82 -11.49 19.89
C ILE A 483 24.83 -10.52 20.47
N GLU A 484 25.63 -9.91 19.59
CA GLU A 484 26.56 -8.84 19.95
C GLU A 484 26.15 -7.53 19.30
N ILE A 485 26.37 -6.44 20.03
CA ILE A 485 26.10 -5.08 19.57
C ILE A 485 27.41 -4.30 19.61
N LEU A 486 27.70 -3.55 18.55
CA LEU A 486 28.89 -2.70 18.50
C LEU A 486 28.60 -1.38 19.21
N ILE A 487 29.27 -1.15 20.33
CA ILE A 487 29.05 0.01 21.19
C ILE A 487 30.35 0.71 21.58
N SER A 488 30.23 1.94 22.01
CA SER A 488 31.26 2.74 22.67
C SER A 488 30.69 3.25 23.99
N SER A 489 31.50 3.29 25.06
CA SER A 489 31.07 3.77 26.38
C SER A 489 32.07 4.75 26.98
N SER A 490 31.56 5.87 27.51
CA SER A 490 32.37 6.91 28.14
C SER A 490 32.91 6.51 29.51
N GLU A 491 32.23 5.58 30.19
CA GLU A 491 32.60 4.99 31.48
C GLU A 491 32.08 3.56 31.63
N GLN A 492 32.50 2.86 32.68
CA GLN A 492 31.96 1.54 32.98
C GLN A 492 30.49 1.67 33.39
N THR A 493 29.62 0.86 32.78
CA THR A 493 28.17 0.94 32.98
C THR A 493 27.52 -0.42 32.78
N THR A 494 26.22 -0.53 33.10
CA THR A 494 25.43 -1.74 32.86
C THR A 494 24.38 -1.42 31.81
N LEU A 495 24.35 -2.22 30.74
CA LEU A 495 23.37 -2.11 29.67
C LEU A 495 22.28 -3.16 29.86
N GLU A 496 21.02 -2.74 29.80
CA GLU A 496 19.88 -3.65 29.86
C GLU A 496 19.38 -3.94 28.45
N VAL A 497 19.21 -5.23 28.16
CA VAL A 497 18.80 -5.72 26.84
C VAL A 497 17.66 -6.72 27.01
N GLU A 498 16.67 -6.67 26.12
CA GLU A 498 15.47 -7.50 26.14
C GLU A 498 15.23 -8.10 24.74
N ILE A 499 14.76 -9.34 24.68
CA ILE A 499 14.29 -9.95 23.43
C ILE A 499 12.80 -10.22 23.53
N TRP A 500 12.09 -9.81 22.49
CA TRP A 500 10.64 -9.91 22.35
C TRP A 500 10.26 -10.69 21.10
N ASP A 501 9.12 -11.37 21.17
CA ASP A 501 8.40 -11.90 20.02
C ASP A 501 7.44 -10.85 19.45
N THR A 502 7.12 -10.94 18.16
CA THR A 502 6.21 -9.99 17.47
C THR A 502 4.74 -10.40 17.51
N GLY A 503 4.41 -11.56 18.10
CA GLY A 503 3.06 -12.10 18.28
C GLY A 503 2.46 -12.72 17.02
N ARG A 504 2.47 -11.97 15.90
CA ARG A 504 1.98 -12.42 14.59
C ARG A 504 3.08 -12.32 13.55
N ALA A 505 3.01 -13.19 12.54
CA ALA A 505 3.99 -13.24 11.46
C ALA A 505 3.98 -11.95 10.59
N GLU A 506 2.81 -11.33 10.46
CA GLU A 506 2.62 -10.05 9.76
C GLU A 506 2.89 -8.80 10.63
N ASN A 507 3.27 -8.98 11.90
CA ASN A 507 3.61 -7.88 12.81
C ASN A 507 5.13 -7.78 13.02
N TYR A 508 5.60 -6.54 13.24
CA TYR A 508 7.03 -6.20 13.24
C TYR A 508 7.41 -5.31 14.44
N ILE A 509 6.64 -5.42 15.52
CA ILE A 509 6.78 -4.64 16.75
C ILE A 509 6.83 -5.59 17.94
N PRO A 510 7.46 -5.21 19.06
CA PRO A 510 7.56 -6.10 20.22
C PRO A 510 6.17 -6.30 20.87
N LYS A 511 5.78 -7.56 21.07
CA LYS A 511 4.49 -7.94 21.68
C LYS A 511 4.66 -8.69 23.00
N SER A 512 5.49 -9.72 23.03
CA SER A 512 5.67 -10.59 24.21
C SER A 512 7.14 -10.73 24.57
N LEU A 513 7.49 -10.34 25.80
CA LEU A 513 8.87 -10.44 26.31
C LEU A 513 9.26 -11.90 26.47
N LEU A 514 10.36 -12.31 25.83
CA LEU A 514 10.91 -13.65 25.94
C LEU A 514 11.97 -13.73 27.04
N LYS A 515 12.96 -12.83 26.99
CA LYS A 515 14.09 -12.80 27.93
C LYS A 515 14.59 -11.37 28.14
N LYS A 516 15.20 -11.15 29.31
CA LYS A 516 15.81 -9.88 29.72
C LYS A 516 17.14 -10.15 30.40
N LYS A 517 18.16 -9.34 30.09
CA LYS A 517 19.51 -9.46 30.64
C LYS A 517 20.11 -8.09 30.94
N LYS A 518 21.07 -8.09 31.86
CA LYS A 518 21.94 -6.96 32.18
C LYS A 518 23.37 -7.34 31.84
N VAL A 519 24.02 -6.54 31.03
CA VAL A 519 25.35 -6.78 30.50
C VAL A 519 26.29 -5.71 31.01
N GLN A 520 27.48 -6.09 31.46
CA GLN A 520 28.51 -5.12 31.85
C GLN A 520 29.20 -4.57 30.61
N VAL A 521 29.32 -3.25 30.54
CA VAL A 521 29.99 -2.52 29.47
C VAL A 521 31.16 -1.78 30.06
N GLU A 522 32.36 -2.11 29.61
CA GLU A 522 33.58 -1.45 30.06
C GLU A 522 33.73 -0.07 29.40
N LYS A 523 34.54 0.80 29.99
CA LYS A 523 34.90 2.07 29.34
C LYS A 523 35.77 1.79 28.11
N GLY A 524 35.39 2.31 26.94
CA GLY A 524 36.14 2.08 25.71
C GLY A 524 35.34 2.41 24.45
N LYS A 525 36.01 2.35 23.29
CA LYS A 525 35.38 2.60 21.98
C LYS A 525 35.34 1.31 21.15
N ASN A 526 34.36 1.21 20.25
CA ASN A 526 34.24 0.17 19.22
C ASN A 526 34.32 -1.27 19.78
N GLN A 527 33.63 -1.52 20.89
CA GLN A 527 33.60 -2.81 21.56
C GLN A 527 32.36 -3.60 21.16
N TRP A 528 32.57 -4.87 20.81
CA TRP A 528 31.48 -5.83 20.62
C TRP A 528 31.06 -6.38 21.98
N VAL A 529 29.83 -6.04 22.39
CA VAL A 529 29.29 -6.45 23.70
C VAL A 529 28.27 -7.56 23.51
N LYS A 530 28.53 -8.69 24.16
CA LYS A 530 27.69 -9.88 24.16
C LYS A 530 26.46 -9.69 25.04
N SER A 531 25.30 -10.02 24.49
CA SER A 531 24.05 -10.04 25.25
C SER A 531 23.82 -11.36 26.00
N ASP A 532 24.60 -12.40 25.67
CA ASP A 532 24.47 -13.79 26.12
C ASP A 532 23.08 -14.39 25.85
N PHE A 533 22.39 -13.96 24.80
CA PHE A 533 21.07 -14.48 24.46
C PHE A 533 21.16 -15.72 23.58
N ALA A 534 21.06 -16.90 24.21
CA ALA A 534 20.81 -18.16 23.50
C ALA A 534 19.30 -18.42 23.40
N LEU A 535 18.80 -18.64 22.18
CA LEU A 535 17.39 -18.91 21.88
C LEU A 535 17.28 -19.97 20.79
N GLU A 536 16.27 -20.83 20.92
CA GLU A 536 15.85 -21.77 19.87
C GLU A 536 14.45 -21.38 19.38
N SER A 537 14.18 -21.72 18.14
CA SER A 537 12.89 -21.48 17.49
C SER A 537 12.58 -22.64 16.56
N GLU A 538 11.52 -23.38 16.88
CA GLU A 538 11.04 -24.50 16.06
C GLU A 538 10.44 -24.03 14.74
N VAL A 539 9.99 -22.77 14.70
CA VAL A 539 9.35 -22.15 13.53
C VAL A 539 10.11 -20.89 13.18
N ALA A 540 10.21 -20.58 11.88
CA ALA A 540 10.70 -19.29 11.42
C ALA A 540 9.78 -18.17 11.94
N ARG A 541 10.37 -17.11 12.49
CA ARG A 541 9.67 -15.93 13.00
C ARG A 541 10.59 -14.72 13.04
N ASN A 542 10.03 -13.54 13.32
CA ASN A 542 10.80 -12.34 13.63
C ASN A 542 10.95 -12.17 15.15
N LEU A 543 12.12 -11.72 15.59
CA LEU A 543 12.37 -11.28 16.95
C LEU A 543 12.68 -9.78 16.97
N PHE A 544 12.49 -9.18 18.14
CA PHE A 544 12.74 -7.77 18.37
C PHE A 544 13.64 -7.59 19.60
N LEU A 545 14.87 -7.16 19.37
CA LEU A 545 15.85 -6.84 20.42
C LEU A 545 15.66 -5.39 20.85
N VAL A 546 15.33 -5.18 22.12
CA VAL A 546 15.28 -3.86 22.74
C VAL A 546 16.57 -3.63 23.53
N VAL A 547 17.25 -2.52 23.26
CA VAL A 547 18.37 -2.04 24.06
C VAL A 547 17.92 -0.80 24.82
N LYS A 548 18.02 -0.82 26.16
CA LYS A 548 17.53 0.27 26.99
C LYS A 548 18.43 1.50 26.92
N ALA A 549 17.81 2.67 27.03
CA ALA A 549 18.50 3.95 27.11
C ALA A 549 19.64 3.93 28.16
N ASN A 550 20.81 4.44 27.79
CA ASN A 550 21.97 4.61 28.66
C ASN A 550 22.82 5.76 28.13
N ASP A 551 22.81 6.90 28.82
CA ASP A 551 23.47 8.15 28.43
C ASP A 551 24.99 8.07 28.31
N LYS A 552 25.59 7.01 28.85
CA LYS A 552 27.03 6.73 28.77
C LYS A 552 27.41 5.93 27.53
N VAL A 553 26.43 5.36 26.83
CA VAL A 553 26.62 4.45 25.69
C VAL A 553 26.29 5.13 24.37
N THR A 554 27.13 4.91 23.39
CA THR A 554 26.91 5.19 21.98
C THR A 554 26.87 3.86 21.23
N ILE A 555 25.88 3.66 20.36
CA ILE A 555 25.77 2.50 19.49
C ILE A 555 26.21 2.90 18.08
N HIS A 556 26.92 2.01 17.38
CA HIS A 556 27.36 2.26 16.02
C HIS A 556 26.22 2.02 15.02
N LEU A 557 26.18 2.83 13.96
CA LEU A 557 25.21 2.75 12.86
C LEU A 557 25.93 2.42 11.55
N SER A 558 25.21 1.74 10.66
CA SER A 558 25.61 1.43 9.29
C SER A 558 24.58 1.93 8.30
N TYR A 559 25.04 2.26 7.09
CA TYR A 559 24.16 2.50 5.95
C TYR A 559 23.98 1.24 5.08
N GLU A 560 24.65 0.15 5.43
CA GLU A 560 24.42 -1.15 4.80
C GLU A 560 23.04 -1.69 5.18
N GLN A 561 22.27 -2.06 4.16
CA GLN A 561 20.94 -2.65 4.32
C GLN A 561 21.04 -4.17 4.35
N LEU A 562 20.20 -4.79 5.18
CA LEU A 562 19.99 -6.23 5.17
C LEU A 562 18.49 -6.50 5.21
N THR A 563 17.92 -6.96 4.10
CA THR A 563 16.49 -7.26 4.00
C THR A 563 16.05 -8.23 5.10
N GLY A 564 14.98 -7.89 5.83
CA GLY A 564 14.50 -8.62 7.00
C GLY A 564 14.99 -8.08 8.34
N VAL A 565 15.99 -7.19 8.34
CA VAL A 565 16.47 -6.47 9.52
C VAL A 565 15.98 -5.03 9.45
N LEU A 566 15.46 -4.52 10.57
CA LEU A 566 14.99 -3.14 10.67
C LEU A 566 15.42 -2.53 12.02
N SER A 567 15.83 -1.27 11.99
CA SER A 567 16.20 -0.51 13.19
C SER A 567 15.14 0.52 13.59
N PHE A 568 14.97 0.70 14.90
CA PHE A 568 13.92 1.53 15.49
C PHE A 568 14.46 2.38 16.64
N THR A 569 13.89 3.57 16.79
CA THR A 569 13.99 4.34 18.03
C THR A 569 12.63 4.40 18.72
N LYS A 570 12.62 4.28 20.04
CA LYS A 570 11.42 4.47 20.83
C LYS A 570 11.14 5.97 21.00
N LYS A 571 9.94 6.40 20.65
CA LYS A 571 9.48 7.79 20.82
C LYS A 571 8.43 7.88 21.91
N ALA A 572 8.52 8.93 22.73
CA ALA A 572 7.39 9.36 23.53
C ALA A 572 6.33 9.92 22.58
N ILE A 573 5.11 9.42 22.67
CA ILE A 573 4.00 9.93 21.86
C ILE A 573 3.34 11.06 22.62
N GLU A 574 3.33 12.24 22.01
CA GLU A 574 2.54 13.37 22.48
C GLU A 574 1.36 13.57 21.53
N ASN A 575 0.15 13.64 22.09
CA ASN A 575 -1.03 14.04 21.32
C ASN A 575 -0.83 15.47 20.79
N THR A 576 -1.24 15.71 19.55
CA THR A 576 -1.15 17.04 18.93
C THR A 576 -2.54 17.63 18.75
N ASN A 577 -2.63 18.94 18.46
CA ASN A 577 -3.90 19.57 18.11
C ASN A 577 -4.50 19.06 16.78
N LEU A 578 -3.73 18.34 15.95
CA LEU A 578 -4.18 17.81 14.66
C LEU A 578 -4.69 16.37 14.76
N ASP A 579 -4.00 15.52 15.51
CA ASP A 579 -4.31 14.10 15.63
C ASP A 579 -4.41 13.66 17.10
N ASP A 580 -5.55 13.07 17.47
CA ASP A 580 -5.76 12.42 18.76
C ASP A 580 -5.66 10.90 18.62
N TYR A 581 -4.59 10.33 19.21
CA TYR A 581 -4.33 8.89 19.20
C TYR A 581 -4.99 8.23 20.41
N ILE A 582 -6.06 7.47 20.17
CA ILE A 582 -6.78 6.77 21.23
C ILE A 582 -6.12 5.41 21.45
N GLY A 583 -5.64 5.15 22.67
CA GLY A 583 -5.03 3.86 23.04
C GLY A 583 -3.67 3.65 22.40
N ILE A 584 -2.65 4.36 22.90
CA ILE A 584 -1.25 4.30 22.43
C ILE A 584 -0.84 2.84 22.16
N ASN A 585 -0.55 2.56 20.89
CA ASN A 585 -0.17 1.25 20.39
C ASN A 585 1.37 1.22 20.20
N PRO A 586 2.07 0.14 20.59
CA PRO A 586 3.51 0.01 20.37
C PRO A 586 3.97 0.33 18.93
N ILE A 587 3.12 0.15 17.91
CA ILE A 587 3.47 0.44 16.51
C ILE A 587 3.81 1.91 16.24
N VAL A 588 3.20 2.83 16.99
CA VAL A 588 3.51 4.27 16.89
C VAL A 588 4.60 4.69 17.89
N GLU A 589 4.88 3.89 18.92
CA GLU A 589 6.02 4.12 19.82
C GLU A 589 7.36 3.75 19.17
N TRP A 590 7.38 2.67 18.39
CA TRP A 590 8.58 2.16 17.72
C TRP A 590 8.70 2.71 16.29
N SER A 591 9.43 3.81 16.15
CA SER A 591 9.54 4.58 14.92
C SER A 591 10.80 4.24 14.12
N MET A 592 10.64 4.08 12.81
CA MET A 592 11.75 4.00 11.85
C MET A 592 12.17 5.34 11.26
N LYS A 593 11.45 6.45 11.51
CA LYS A 593 11.64 7.71 10.76
C LYS A 593 13.08 8.24 10.77
N GLU A 594 13.80 8.10 11.88
CA GLU A 594 15.21 8.53 11.99
C GLU A 594 16.21 7.45 11.55
N MET A 595 15.74 6.20 11.45
CA MET A 595 16.50 5.00 11.16
C MET A 595 16.23 4.45 9.76
N ALA A 596 15.46 5.17 8.93
CA ALA A 596 15.15 4.75 7.58
C ALA A 596 16.46 4.57 6.80
N ARG A 597 16.70 3.33 6.34
CA ARG A 597 17.95 2.91 5.70
C ARG A 597 19.22 3.15 6.55
N LYS A 598 19.10 3.05 7.87
CA LYS A 598 20.21 3.07 8.83
C LYS A 598 20.03 1.95 9.84
N GLU A 599 20.96 1.01 9.86
CA GLU A 599 20.90 -0.14 10.75
C GLU A 599 21.89 -0.02 11.91
N PHE A 600 21.47 -0.37 13.12
CA PHE A 600 22.39 -0.50 14.25
C PHE A 600 23.37 -1.65 13.99
N CYS A 601 24.65 -1.43 14.28
CA CYS A 601 25.68 -2.45 14.09
C CYS A 601 25.53 -3.57 15.13
N PHE A 602 25.24 -4.77 14.65
CA PHE A 602 25.04 -5.97 15.45
C PHE A 602 25.52 -7.21 14.69
N ARG A 603 25.73 -8.31 15.40
CA ARG A 603 25.91 -9.63 14.79
C ARG A 603 25.24 -10.71 15.60
N ILE A 604 24.60 -11.63 14.90
CA ILE A 604 24.00 -12.84 15.48
C ILE A 604 24.97 -13.99 15.28
N HIS A 605 25.28 -14.68 16.38
CA HIS A 605 26.09 -15.90 16.34
C HIS A 605 25.20 -17.11 16.01
N GLY A 606 25.70 -17.95 15.11
CA GLY A 606 24.99 -19.10 14.52
C GLY A 606 24.69 -18.89 13.03
N GLU A 607 24.55 -19.99 12.29
CA GLU A 607 24.11 -19.93 10.89
C GLU A 607 22.59 -19.80 10.79
N THR A 608 22.13 -19.00 9.82
CA THR A 608 20.71 -18.85 9.50
C THR A 608 20.33 -19.57 8.20
N ASN A 609 19.08 -20.04 8.13
CA ASN A 609 18.44 -20.50 6.90
C ASN A 609 17.39 -19.51 6.36
N ALA A 610 17.24 -18.34 7.00
CA ALA A 610 16.27 -17.32 6.62
C ALA A 610 16.42 -16.83 5.15
N TYR A 611 17.64 -16.94 4.60
CA TYR A 611 18.01 -16.54 3.23
C TYR A 611 18.42 -17.71 2.33
N SER A 612 18.09 -18.94 2.73
CA SER A 612 18.45 -20.15 1.99
C SER A 612 17.81 -20.18 0.59
N PRO A 613 18.43 -20.88 -0.39
CA PRO A 613 17.88 -20.96 -1.73
C PRO A 613 16.50 -21.63 -1.77
N SER A 614 16.16 -22.50 -0.80
CA SER A 614 14.82 -23.10 -0.70
C SER A 614 13.69 -22.09 -0.50
N LYS A 615 13.99 -20.84 -0.07
CA LYS A 615 12.96 -19.81 0.13
C LYS A 615 12.27 -19.41 -1.18
N ILE A 616 12.94 -19.51 -2.33
CA ILE A 616 12.34 -19.11 -3.62
C ILE A 616 11.17 -19.99 -4.09
N ILE A 617 10.92 -21.11 -3.41
CA ILE A 617 9.83 -22.05 -3.70
C ILE A 617 8.95 -22.36 -2.47
N ASP A 618 9.13 -21.63 -1.36
CA ASP A 618 8.36 -21.87 -0.13
C ASP A 618 6.90 -21.37 -0.19
N GLY A 619 6.60 -20.61 -1.25
CA GLY A 619 5.29 -20.18 -1.66
C GLY A 619 4.88 -18.79 -1.16
N TYR A 620 5.70 -18.11 -0.37
CA TYR A 620 5.44 -16.72 -0.01
C TYR A 620 6.10 -15.76 -1.01
N SER A 621 5.36 -14.72 -1.41
CA SER A 621 5.85 -13.70 -2.34
C SER A 621 6.29 -12.42 -1.64
N ARG A 622 6.35 -12.40 -0.30
CA ARG A 622 6.71 -11.23 0.52
C ARG A 622 7.03 -11.64 1.97
N PRO A 623 7.64 -10.74 2.76
CA PRO A 623 7.90 -11.01 4.17
C PRO A 623 6.65 -11.36 4.97
N TYR A 624 6.74 -12.42 5.79
CA TYR A 624 5.69 -12.95 6.65
C TYR A 624 6.28 -13.91 7.69
N GLY A 625 6.60 -13.43 8.89
CA GLY A 625 7.33 -14.23 9.89
C GLY A 625 8.79 -14.50 9.49
N GLY A 626 9.30 -13.74 8.53
CA GLY A 626 10.64 -13.85 7.98
C GLY A 626 10.69 -13.24 6.58
N PRO A 627 11.88 -13.22 5.94
CA PRO A 627 12.09 -12.51 4.67
C PRO A 627 11.48 -13.22 3.45
N HIS A 628 11.45 -14.56 3.46
CA HIS A 628 10.95 -15.39 2.36
C HIS A 628 11.60 -15.09 1.00
N MET A 629 12.93 -15.08 0.98
CA MET A 629 13.71 -14.87 -0.24
C MET A 629 15.11 -15.48 -0.12
N TRP A 630 15.72 -15.76 -1.26
CA TRP A 630 17.15 -16.04 -1.33
C TRP A 630 17.94 -14.73 -1.38
N ILE A 631 19.00 -14.65 -0.58
CA ILE A 631 19.99 -13.56 -0.62
C ILE A 631 21.37 -14.19 -0.78
N SER A 632 22.14 -13.72 -1.77
CA SER A 632 23.52 -14.16 -1.98
C SER A 632 24.49 -13.56 -0.94
N GLU A 633 25.74 -14.03 -0.93
CA GLU A 633 26.82 -13.20 -0.40
C GLU A 633 27.03 -11.95 -1.27
N ASP A 634 27.94 -11.05 -0.87
CA ASP A 634 28.28 -9.89 -1.68
C ASP A 634 28.77 -10.33 -3.08
N ILE A 635 28.18 -9.75 -4.12
CA ILE A 635 28.55 -9.98 -5.53
C ILE A 635 29.99 -9.50 -5.72
N LYS A 636 30.87 -10.40 -6.17
CA LYS A 636 32.30 -10.16 -6.44
C LYS A 636 32.55 -10.23 -7.95
N ASP A 637 33.69 -10.80 -8.36
CA ASP A 637 34.08 -10.94 -9.78
C ASP A 637 33.29 -12.04 -10.53
N THR A 638 32.54 -12.87 -9.81
CA THR A 638 31.72 -13.95 -10.39
C THR A 638 30.24 -13.66 -10.23
N ASP A 639 29.46 -13.93 -11.28
CA ASP A 639 28.01 -13.80 -11.24
C ASP A 639 27.39 -14.71 -10.18
N GLU A 640 26.40 -14.18 -9.46
CA GLU A 640 25.58 -14.96 -8.54
C GLU A 640 24.45 -15.64 -9.31
N TRP A 641 24.08 -16.86 -8.94
CA TRP A 641 23.03 -17.59 -9.63
C TRP A 641 22.23 -18.48 -8.69
N ILE A 642 20.97 -18.70 -9.05
CA ILE A 642 20.11 -19.72 -8.44
C ILE A 642 19.64 -20.70 -9.52
N GLN A 643 19.59 -21.98 -9.16
CA GLN A 643 19.29 -23.09 -10.06
C GLN A 643 18.18 -23.96 -9.49
N LEU A 644 17.25 -24.31 -10.36
CA LEU A 644 16.21 -25.31 -10.13
C LEU A 644 16.57 -26.55 -10.96
N GLU A 645 16.52 -27.73 -10.34
CA GLU A 645 16.84 -29.01 -10.97
C GLU A 645 15.80 -30.07 -10.63
N TRP A 646 15.33 -30.78 -11.67
CA TRP A 646 14.37 -31.87 -11.59
C TRP A 646 15.05 -33.20 -11.94
N GLU A 647 14.51 -34.31 -11.42
CA GLU A 647 15.03 -35.66 -11.72
C GLU A 647 14.87 -36.02 -13.20
N ASN A 648 13.80 -35.56 -13.83
CA ASN A 648 13.47 -35.80 -15.22
C ASN A 648 13.23 -34.47 -15.94
N ASP A 649 13.39 -34.49 -17.27
CA ASP A 649 13.04 -33.34 -18.08
C ASP A 649 11.56 -32.96 -17.90
N ILE A 650 11.30 -31.66 -17.78
CA ILE A 650 9.95 -31.10 -17.72
C ILE A 650 9.69 -30.24 -18.95
N GLU A 651 8.42 -30.20 -19.38
CA GLU A 651 7.99 -29.22 -20.36
C GLU A 651 7.89 -27.85 -19.68
N ILE A 652 8.54 -26.83 -20.23
CA ILE A 652 8.54 -25.45 -19.71
C ILE A 652 7.94 -24.55 -20.79
N ASN A 653 6.90 -23.79 -20.42
CA ASN A 653 6.19 -22.86 -21.29
C ASN A 653 6.23 -21.41 -20.77
N GLU A 654 6.33 -21.25 -19.46
CA GLU A 654 6.26 -19.95 -18.80
C GLU A 654 7.11 -19.94 -17.53
N ILE A 655 7.93 -18.89 -17.37
CA ILE A 655 8.77 -18.67 -16.18
C ILE A 655 8.42 -17.31 -15.58
N HIS A 656 8.21 -17.27 -14.27
CA HIS A 656 8.01 -16.05 -13.49
C HIS A 656 9.19 -15.87 -12.56
N ILE A 657 9.67 -14.63 -12.44
CA ILE A 657 10.67 -14.26 -11.46
C ILE A 657 10.15 -13.04 -10.71
N THR A 658 10.17 -13.11 -9.39
CA THR A 658 9.86 -11.97 -8.52
C THR A 658 11.13 -11.57 -7.76
N PHE A 659 11.60 -10.36 -8.01
CA PHE A 659 12.76 -9.75 -7.37
C PHE A 659 12.35 -8.96 -6.13
N ASN A 660 13.31 -8.67 -5.24
CA ASN A 660 13.05 -7.76 -4.14
C ASN A 660 13.04 -6.30 -4.62
N ASP A 661 11.96 -5.59 -4.36
CA ASP A 661 11.82 -4.14 -4.58
C ASP A 661 11.68 -3.37 -3.27
N ASP A 662 12.01 -4.01 -2.14
CA ASP A 662 11.87 -3.52 -0.78
C ASP A 662 10.47 -2.98 -0.47
N VAL A 663 9.54 -3.88 -0.16
CA VAL A 663 8.15 -3.53 0.21
C VAL A 663 8.04 -2.83 1.58
N ASN A 664 9.17 -2.57 2.26
CA ASN A 664 9.20 -1.70 3.44
C ASN A 664 9.31 -0.21 3.07
N GLU A 665 9.94 0.11 1.93
CA GLU A 665 10.14 1.48 1.48
C GLU A 665 8.78 2.16 1.20
N ASP A 666 8.54 3.33 1.82
CA ASP A 666 7.30 4.08 1.68
C ASP A 666 7.32 4.87 0.37
N LEU A 667 6.43 4.54 -0.58
CA LEU A 667 6.34 5.27 -1.85
C LEU A 667 4.99 5.98 -1.95
N ILE A 668 5.03 7.25 -2.36
CA ILE A 668 3.85 8.12 -2.53
C ILE A 668 3.95 8.83 -3.86
N ASN A 669 2.85 8.91 -4.61
CA ASN A 669 2.83 9.39 -6.00
C ASN A 669 3.32 10.85 -6.19
N LEU A 670 3.07 11.73 -5.21
CA LEU A 670 3.52 13.13 -5.25
C LEU A 670 4.65 13.42 -4.24
N HIS A 671 5.41 12.39 -3.85
CA HIS A 671 6.61 12.48 -3.01
C HIS A 671 6.48 13.41 -1.80
N HIS A 672 5.60 13.04 -0.85
CA HIS A 672 5.53 13.67 0.48
C HIS A 672 6.90 13.73 1.18
N HIS A 673 7.78 12.77 0.89
CA HIS A 673 9.18 12.77 1.27
C HIS A 673 10.03 12.43 0.03
N TYR A 674 11.33 12.77 0.09
CA TYR A 674 12.29 12.46 -0.96
C TYR A 674 12.87 11.07 -0.74
N THR A 675 12.94 10.28 -1.81
CA THR A 675 13.61 8.99 -1.85
C THR A 675 14.89 9.15 -2.66
N ASP A 676 16.04 8.82 -2.07
CA ASP A 676 17.37 9.17 -2.62
C ASP A 676 17.75 8.44 -3.91
N PHE A 677 16.93 7.51 -4.37
CA PHE A 677 17.17 6.69 -5.56
C PHE A 677 15.93 6.62 -6.45
N SER A 678 16.14 6.73 -7.76
CA SER A 678 15.05 6.64 -8.75
C SER A 678 14.64 5.19 -9.07
N VAL A 679 15.43 4.21 -8.67
CA VAL A 679 15.15 2.78 -8.81
C VAL A 679 15.54 2.10 -7.49
N MET A 680 14.71 1.17 -7.01
CA MET A 680 14.99 0.43 -5.76
C MET A 680 16.35 -0.29 -5.87
N PRO A 681 17.31 -0.04 -4.97
CA PRO A 681 18.66 -0.62 -5.05
C PRO A 681 18.69 -2.15 -5.05
N GLU A 682 17.75 -2.78 -4.35
CA GLU A 682 17.60 -4.23 -4.17
C GLU A 682 17.11 -4.93 -5.44
N LEU A 683 16.50 -4.19 -6.37
CA LEU A 683 16.06 -4.76 -7.64
C LEU A 683 17.27 -5.23 -8.45
N VAL A 684 17.23 -6.50 -8.84
CA VAL A 684 18.11 -7.05 -9.86
C VAL A 684 17.96 -6.23 -11.14
N LYS A 685 19.08 -5.76 -11.68
CA LYS A 685 19.15 -4.88 -12.85
C LYS A 685 19.40 -5.66 -14.13
N ASP A 686 20.44 -6.49 -14.13
CA ASP A 686 20.87 -7.26 -15.29
C ASP A 686 20.91 -8.74 -14.93
N TYR A 687 20.24 -9.57 -15.73
CA TYR A 687 20.18 -11.02 -15.49
C TYR A 687 19.88 -11.83 -16.76
N LYS A 688 20.20 -13.12 -16.67
CA LYS A 688 19.95 -14.13 -17.70
C LYS A 688 19.19 -15.32 -17.12
N VAL A 689 18.27 -15.86 -17.90
CA VAL A 689 17.60 -17.13 -17.62
C VAL A 689 18.11 -18.14 -18.64
N SER A 690 18.68 -19.23 -18.13
CA SER A 690 19.29 -20.29 -18.94
C SER A 690 18.69 -21.64 -18.61
N ILE A 691 18.68 -22.53 -19.59
CA ILE A 691 18.30 -23.94 -19.43
C ILE A 691 19.51 -24.84 -19.67
N TRP A 692 19.50 -26.02 -19.07
CA TRP A 692 20.46 -27.06 -19.40
C TRP A 692 19.91 -27.95 -20.51
N LYS A 693 20.58 -27.97 -21.66
CA LYS A 693 20.18 -28.76 -22.84
C LYS A 693 21.43 -29.18 -23.62
N ASP A 694 21.46 -30.39 -24.14
CA ASP A 694 22.58 -30.92 -24.95
C ASP A 694 23.95 -30.77 -24.25
N ASN A 695 23.99 -31.00 -22.92
CA ASN A 695 25.16 -30.85 -22.06
C ASN A 695 25.79 -29.45 -22.03
N LYS A 696 24.99 -28.40 -22.25
CA LYS A 696 25.42 -27.00 -22.14
C LYS A 696 24.31 -26.12 -21.57
N TRP A 697 24.70 -24.96 -21.03
CA TRP A 697 23.77 -23.90 -20.70
C TRP A 697 23.41 -23.10 -21.95
N GLU A 698 22.11 -22.95 -22.22
CA GLU A 698 21.57 -22.12 -23.28
C GLU A 698 20.73 -20.99 -22.68
N VAL A 699 21.05 -19.74 -23.01
CA VAL A 699 20.30 -18.57 -22.55
C VAL A 699 19.00 -18.47 -23.35
N ILE A 700 17.87 -18.54 -22.66
CA ILE A 700 16.53 -18.46 -23.27
C ILE A 700 15.88 -17.08 -23.09
N ALA A 701 16.34 -16.32 -22.09
CA ALA A 701 15.93 -14.94 -21.87
C ALA A 701 17.03 -14.14 -21.18
N SER A 702 17.08 -12.84 -21.46
CA SER A 702 17.96 -11.90 -20.76
C SER A 702 17.25 -10.57 -20.62
N LYS A 703 17.49 -9.88 -19.50
CA LYS A 703 17.00 -8.53 -19.28
C LYS A 703 18.15 -7.64 -18.84
N LYS A 704 18.16 -6.41 -19.34
CA LYS A 704 19.08 -5.35 -18.95
C LYS A 704 18.29 -4.17 -18.42
N ASN A 705 18.86 -3.45 -17.45
CA ASN A 705 18.24 -2.28 -16.82
C ASN A 705 16.81 -2.54 -16.30
N ASN A 706 16.61 -3.69 -15.66
CA ASN A 706 15.34 -4.03 -15.04
C ASN A 706 15.01 -3.06 -13.89
N ARG A 707 13.75 -2.65 -13.86
CA ARG A 707 13.15 -1.79 -12.82
C ARG A 707 11.84 -2.38 -12.28
N LYS A 708 11.53 -3.63 -12.65
CA LYS A 708 10.28 -4.29 -12.29
C LYS A 708 10.55 -5.37 -11.26
N ARG A 709 9.65 -5.44 -10.28
CA ARG A 709 9.61 -6.51 -9.29
C ARG A 709 9.29 -7.86 -9.93
N LYS A 710 8.23 -7.93 -10.74
CA LYS A 710 7.75 -9.16 -11.39
C LYS A 710 8.07 -9.15 -12.88
N GLU A 711 8.73 -10.21 -13.35
CA GLU A 711 9.01 -10.44 -14.77
C GLU A 711 8.46 -11.80 -15.19
N ILE A 712 7.78 -11.83 -16.34
CA ILE A 712 7.09 -13.03 -16.84
C ILE A 712 7.57 -13.32 -18.26
N PHE A 713 8.25 -14.45 -18.43
CA PHE A 713 8.70 -14.96 -19.71
C PHE A 713 7.66 -15.93 -20.26
N LYS A 714 6.72 -15.40 -21.05
CA LYS A 714 5.72 -16.20 -21.79
C LYS A 714 6.23 -16.56 -23.18
N ASN A 715 5.68 -17.63 -23.76
CA ASN A 715 5.90 -18.02 -25.15
C ASN A 715 7.38 -18.32 -25.49
N ILE A 716 8.15 -18.82 -24.53
CA ILE A 716 9.55 -19.25 -24.72
C ILE A 716 9.70 -20.53 -25.58
N GLY A 717 8.60 -21.00 -26.19
CA GLY A 717 8.51 -22.30 -26.85
C GLY A 717 8.36 -23.43 -25.84
N LYS A 718 7.81 -24.57 -26.26
CA LYS A 718 7.81 -25.80 -25.45
C LYS A 718 9.24 -26.28 -25.31
N ILE A 719 9.89 -25.91 -24.21
CA ILE A 719 11.25 -26.31 -23.91
C ILE A 719 11.19 -27.59 -23.07
N LEU A 720 12.02 -28.56 -23.40
CA LEU A 720 12.25 -29.75 -22.59
C LEU A 720 13.62 -29.61 -21.93
N ALA A 721 13.65 -29.50 -20.60
CA ALA A 721 14.88 -29.40 -19.82
C ALA A 721 14.64 -29.85 -18.38
N ASN A 722 15.70 -30.34 -17.73
CA ASN A 722 15.70 -30.71 -16.31
C ASN A 722 16.41 -29.70 -15.40
N LYS A 723 16.97 -28.61 -15.95
CA LYS A 723 17.55 -27.52 -15.14
C LYS A 723 17.24 -26.14 -15.71
N ILE A 724 16.90 -25.21 -14.82
CA ILE A 724 16.80 -23.78 -15.08
C ILE A 724 17.78 -23.06 -14.16
N ARG A 725 18.46 -22.03 -14.67
CA ARG A 725 19.32 -21.14 -13.88
C ARG A 725 18.99 -19.68 -14.16
N VAL A 726 18.80 -18.91 -13.09
CA VAL A 726 18.75 -17.45 -13.13
C VAL A 726 20.11 -16.93 -12.69
N THR A 727 20.83 -16.29 -13.60
CA THR A 727 22.17 -15.69 -13.35
C THR A 727 22.03 -14.18 -13.24
N ILE A 728 22.54 -13.64 -12.15
CA ILE A 728 22.46 -12.23 -11.76
C ILE A 728 23.80 -11.58 -12.05
N GLU A 729 23.79 -10.62 -12.97
CA GLU A 729 25.00 -9.93 -13.42
C GLU A 729 25.18 -8.59 -12.68
N SER A 730 24.09 -7.92 -12.31
CA SER A 730 24.14 -6.69 -11.52
C SER A 730 22.79 -6.34 -10.86
N THR A 731 22.84 -5.48 -9.85
CA THR A 731 21.67 -4.87 -9.18
C THR A 731 21.61 -3.36 -9.47
N ASN A 732 20.57 -2.69 -8.98
CA ASN A 732 20.44 -1.24 -9.08
C ASN A 732 21.18 -0.47 -7.95
N GLY A 733 21.86 -1.16 -7.04
CA GLY A 733 22.65 -0.53 -5.97
C GLY A 733 22.95 -1.43 -4.78
N CYS A 734 22.21 -2.54 -4.58
CA CYS A 734 22.49 -3.51 -3.53
C CYS A 734 23.73 -4.36 -3.85
N ARG A 735 24.56 -4.65 -2.84
CA ARG A 735 25.77 -5.48 -3.02
C ARG A 735 25.44 -6.98 -3.18
N LYS A 736 24.20 -7.38 -2.88
CA LYS A 736 23.74 -8.78 -2.86
C LYS A 736 22.64 -8.98 -3.89
N ALA A 737 22.54 -10.19 -4.43
CA ALA A 737 21.44 -10.60 -5.28
C ALA A 737 20.28 -11.10 -4.41
N GLU A 738 19.06 -10.59 -4.68
CA GLU A 738 17.87 -10.92 -3.90
C GLU A 738 16.73 -11.37 -4.82
N ILE A 739 16.27 -12.61 -4.64
CA ILE A 739 15.15 -13.20 -5.41
C ILE A 739 14.14 -13.77 -4.43
N ILE A 740 12.88 -13.37 -4.59
CA ILE A 740 11.78 -13.78 -3.73
C ILE A 740 11.21 -15.11 -4.18
N GLU A 741 10.92 -15.26 -5.48
CA GLU A 741 10.37 -16.50 -6.00
C GLU A 741 10.73 -16.72 -7.48
N VAL A 742 10.81 -17.99 -7.86
CA VAL A 742 10.84 -18.43 -9.26
C VAL A 742 9.73 -19.45 -9.45
N ARG A 743 8.83 -19.21 -10.42
CA ARG A 743 7.75 -20.16 -10.78
C ARG A 743 7.92 -20.66 -12.20
N VAL A 744 7.60 -21.93 -12.44
CA VAL A 744 7.82 -22.60 -13.72
C VAL A 744 6.57 -23.41 -14.09
N TYR A 745 5.99 -23.15 -15.26
CA TYR A 745 4.77 -23.81 -15.74
C TYR A 745 4.97 -24.58 -17.05
#